data_AF-A0A178CXM6-F1
#
_entry.id   AF-A0A178CXM6-F1
#
_cell.length_a   1.000
_cell.length_b   1.000
_cell.length_c   1.000
_cell.angle_alpha   90.00
_cell.angle_beta   90.00
_cell.angle_gamma   90.00
#
_symmetry.space_group_name_H-M   'P 1'
#
loop_
_entity.id
_entity.type
_entity.pdbx_description
1 polymer ?
#
loop_
_entity_poly.entity_id
_entity_poly.type
_entity_poly.pdbx_seq_one_letter_code
_entity_poly.pdbx_strand_id
1 'polypeptide(L)'
;METQSNRPHRPSKEKKQPKKGEKNVKAFAVARPGRLAKQAVRSSDIKEKRLHVPQVDRIPEEAPPIVVAVVGPPGVGKTTLIKSLIRRYAKQTLSHPTGPLTVVTSKRRRLTFLECPSDSLAAMIDVAKIADIVLLMIDGNYGFEMETMEFLNALSVSGMPGNVFGILTHLDLFKKQSTLRAAKKRLKHRFWSELYHGAKLFYLSGVINGRYPDREVHNLSRFLSVMKNPRPLIWRNSHPYCLADRFLDVTPPTEIEENEKCDRQVALYGYLRGTNFPAEGARVHVPGVGDLTVREIEALPDPCPTPFLDQAIAKATGKAHRRKLGEKQKVLFAPMSDVGGVLVDKDAVYIDVKTNTFDRDAEDAEERGLGEQLMMSLQSERKLLGQADGGVRLFQGSRQLTADEAAENDTGRKTKRGIRAFGDKSDFTRDVEEDEDEGFVSGEDDSEADEEANDFPEHTGRPGFVAADESAEREGEDDVAFAESDSDMGSVSGDEDGSVDLSADELEGSEDGEEDEDEDEDEDDGGLRWKENLVESARKLHANKVAFRAADLSRLMYDLTLSPSQVISKWSGQTADEHMAAGEDDEDDNFFKKAKTDQETTLEDRQTPRYNYDALAEKWEDEEHVQSLKPRFTKGSNATGANADSENEGEDAEASEDDESDEGDGEFEDLEAAADEDPEATAELTLEEERAQNAKRKEELKLRFEEEDREGFANAAKKDIEATEQEFGEDEWYDAQKAMLQKQLDINRAEFDSLDPVSRARAEGFKAGTYARIVLDKVPYEFVRSFNPKLPVIIGGLAPTEDRFGFVQVRIKRHRWHKKILKTNDPLIFSLGWRRFQTLPLYSISDSRTRNRMLKYTPEHMHCFGTFYGPLVAPNTGFCCVQSFSNANPGFRIAATGVVLNVDETTEIVKKLKLTGHPYKIFRNTAFIRDMFNSSLEIAKFEGASIRTVSGIRGQIKRALSKPEGHFRATFEDKILMSDIVFLRAWYPVKPHRFYNPVTNLLDAPPTGSAAAGEGQGVDDGSSEWQAMRLTGAVRAAMGIPTPLVKDSAYHKIERPTRHFNPLRVPRTLAADLPFKSQITQQKARKAPTYLQKRAVVLGGEEKKARDLMHKLQTLRNEKAEKRAKKQEERRAVYRKKVAENMEKKEEREKKERDEYWRREGRKRKTNEGSGGGGKRSRR
;
A
#
# COMPACT_ATOMS: atom_id res chain seq x y z
N MET A 1 87.57 -59.24 -13.89
CA MET A 1 87.05 -58.82 -12.57
C MET A 1 85.72 -58.13 -12.79
N GLU A 2 84.79 -58.27 -11.86
CA GLU A 2 83.39 -57.89 -12.03
C GLU A 2 83.06 -56.61 -11.25
N THR A 3 82.14 -55.80 -11.78
CA THR A 3 81.50 -54.71 -11.04
C THR A 3 80.00 -54.77 -11.31
N GLN A 4 79.26 -55.59 -10.55
CA GLN A 4 77.81 -55.67 -10.65
C GLN A 4 77.15 -54.41 -10.08
N SER A 5 76.66 -53.52 -10.93
CA SER A 5 75.86 -52.36 -10.51
C SER A 5 74.38 -52.75 -10.38
N ASN A 6 73.99 -53.31 -9.24
CA ASN A 6 72.61 -53.68 -8.95
C ASN A 6 71.69 -52.45 -8.99
N ARG A 7 70.78 -52.40 -9.96
CA ARG A 7 69.73 -51.35 -10.00
C ARG A 7 68.74 -51.60 -8.86
N PRO A 8 68.39 -50.57 -8.06
CA PRO A 8 67.41 -50.72 -7.00
C PRO A 8 66.05 -51.11 -7.58
N HIS A 9 65.31 -51.93 -6.83
CA HIS A 9 63.93 -52.27 -7.17
C HIS A 9 63.07 -51.00 -7.09
N ARG A 10 62.05 -50.91 -7.95
CA ARG A 10 61.10 -49.79 -7.93
C ARG A 10 60.36 -49.80 -6.58
N PRO A 11 60.32 -48.69 -5.82
CA PRO A 11 59.53 -48.63 -4.59
C PRO A 11 58.06 -48.90 -4.92
N SER A 12 57.37 -49.55 -3.98
CA SER A 12 55.94 -49.85 -4.15
C SER A 12 55.16 -48.54 -4.31
N LYS A 13 54.22 -48.52 -5.26
CA LYS A 13 53.47 -47.29 -5.56
C LYS A 13 52.55 -47.00 -4.39
N GLU A 14 52.89 -45.98 -3.59
CA GLU A 14 52.06 -45.52 -2.49
C GLU A 14 50.62 -45.27 -2.98
N LYS A 15 49.69 -46.04 -2.42
CA LYS A 15 48.29 -45.63 -2.44
C LYS A 15 48.20 -44.45 -1.48
N LYS A 16 47.83 -43.27 -1.98
CA LYS A 16 47.40 -42.16 -1.11
C LYS A 16 46.38 -42.70 -0.13
N GLN A 17 46.78 -42.81 1.14
CA GLN A 17 45.83 -43.08 2.21
C GLN A 17 44.91 -41.85 2.35
N PRO A 18 43.64 -42.01 2.77
CA PRO A 18 42.84 -40.85 3.15
C PRO A 18 43.59 -40.07 4.25
N LYS A 19 43.56 -38.73 4.22
CA LYS A 19 44.26 -37.94 5.23
C LYS A 19 43.69 -38.26 6.61
N LYS A 20 44.54 -38.48 7.62
CA LYS A 20 44.11 -38.51 9.03
C LYS A 20 43.40 -37.19 9.33
N GLY A 21 42.10 -37.26 9.63
CA GLY A 21 41.23 -36.09 9.84
C GLY A 21 40.03 -36.02 8.88
N GLU A 22 40.13 -36.55 7.65
CA GLU A 22 39.00 -36.54 6.71
C GLU A 22 37.94 -37.58 7.08
N LYS A 23 36.68 -37.12 7.28
CA LYS A 23 35.53 -38.01 7.56
C LYS A 23 35.34 -39.02 6.41
N ASN A 24 35.18 -40.30 6.73
CA ASN A 24 35.13 -41.38 5.75
C ASN A 24 33.87 -41.31 4.86
N VAL A 25 33.98 -40.64 3.72
CA VAL A 25 32.90 -40.41 2.74
C VAL A 25 32.19 -41.70 2.28
N LYS A 26 32.87 -42.85 2.31
CA LYS A 26 32.25 -44.15 1.96
C LYS A 26 31.36 -44.72 3.07
N ALA A 27 31.62 -44.39 4.33
CA ALA A 27 30.76 -44.76 5.46
C ALA A 27 29.47 -43.92 5.50
N PHE A 28 29.55 -42.64 5.11
CA PHE A 28 28.41 -41.73 5.01
C PHE A 28 27.60 -41.87 3.70
N ALA A 29 27.75 -42.98 2.99
CA ALA A 29 27.04 -43.24 1.73
C ALA A 29 25.57 -43.68 1.97
N VAL A 30 24.61 -43.03 1.32
CA VAL A 30 23.18 -43.29 1.52
C VAL A 30 22.74 -44.61 0.87
N ALA A 31 22.16 -45.53 1.64
CA ALA A 31 21.76 -46.88 1.22
C ALA A 31 20.72 -46.96 0.08
N ARG A 32 20.05 -45.87 -0.30
CA ARG A 32 19.07 -45.82 -1.41
C ARG A 32 19.19 -44.52 -2.23
N PRO A 33 20.28 -44.32 -3.01
CA PRO A 33 20.56 -43.04 -3.67
C PRO A 33 19.47 -42.62 -4.65
N GLY A 34 18.88 -43.55 -5.40
CA GLY A 34 17.76 -43.25 -6.31
C GLY A 34 16.44 -42.85 -5.63
N ARG A 35 16.25 -43.18 -4.34
CA ARG A 35 15.14 -42.67 -3.52
C ARG A 35 15.49 -41.29 -2.99
N LEU A 36 16.70 -41.10 -2.47
CA LEU A 36 17.20 -39.81 -2.00
C LEU A 36 17.10 -38.76 -3.11
N ALA A 37 17.60 -39.03 -4.32
CA ALA A 37 17.57 -38.08 -5.43
C ALA A 37 16.14 -37.64 -5.80
N LYS A 38 15.17 -38.58 -5.87
CA LYS A 38 13.76 -38.26 -6.12
C LYS A 38 13.12 -37.49 -4.97
N GLN A 39 13.54 -37.73 -3.73
CA GLN A 39 13.09 -36.99 -2.56
C GLN A 39 13.69 -35.58 -2.51
N ALA A 40 14.98 -35.44 -2.82
CA ALA A 40 15.72 -34.18 -2.87
C ALA A 40 15.13 -33.23 -3.91
N VAL A 41 14.96 -33.68 -5.16
CA VAL A 41 14.29 -32.91 -6.22
C VAL A 41 12.86 -32.56 -5.80
N ARG A 42 12.10 -33.49 -5.23
CA ARG A 42 10.75 -33.18 -4.73
C ARG A 42 10.76 -32.18 -3.57
N SER A 43 11.80 -32.14 -2.73
CA SER A 43 11.92 -31.14 -1.67
C SER A 43 12.35 -29.77 -2.19
N SER A 44 13.27 -29.67 -3.15
CA SER A 44 13.58 -28.39 -3.81
C SER A 44 12.36 -27.87 -4.56
N ASP A 45 11.66 -28.72 -5.31
CA ASP A 45 10.38 -28.39 -5.98
C ASP A 45 9.31 -27.88 -5.00
N ILE A 46 9.38 -28.23 -3.71
CA ILE A 46 8.43 -27.79 -2.68
C ILE A 46 8.93 -26.54 -1.95
N LYS A 47 10.25 -26.38 -1.77
CA LYS A 47 10.92 -25.20 -1.21
C LYS A 47 10.77 -24.00 -2.15
N GLU A 48 11.14 -24.14 -3.42
CA GLU A 48 10.94 -23.16 -4.50
C GLU A 48 9.49 -22.64 -4.55
N LYS A 49 8.50 -23.52 -4.33
CA LYS A 49 7.06 -23.16 -4.34
C LYS A 49 6.54 -22.57 -3.01
N ARG A 50 7.39 -22.46 -1.99
CA ARG A 50 7.16 -21.69 -0.76
C ARG A 50 7.77 -20.30 -0.82
N LEU A 51 8.85 -20.12 -1.58
CA LEU A 51 9.46 -18.80 -1.79
C LEU A 51 8.45 -17.85 -2.47
N HIS A 52 8.38 -16.64 -1.96
CA HIS A 52 7.55 -15.55 -2.47
C HIS A 52 8.38 -14.26 -2.43
N VAL A 53 7.90 -13.17 -3.03
CA VAL A 53 8.50 -11.85 -2.79
C VAL A 53 8.27 -11.47 -1.32
N PRO A 54 9.31 -11.20 -0.51
CA PRO A 54 9.13 -10.72 0.86
C PRO A 54 8.43 -9.35 0.84
N GLN A 55 7.43 -9.17 1.70
CA GLN A 55 6.63 -7.95 1.79
C GLN A 55 6.27 -7.70 3.26
N VAL A 56 6.26 -6.42 3.66
CA VAL A 56 5.90 -6.01 5.02
C VAL A 56 4.43 -6.32 5.27
N ASP A 57 4.13 -7.11 6.30
CA ASP A 57 2.78 -7.28 6.82
C ASP A 57 2.54 -6.22 7.90
N ARG A 58 1.65 -5.25 7.64
CA ARG A 58 1.35 -4.13 8.55
C ARG A 58 0.09 -4.37 9.41
N ILE A 59 -0.38 -5.61 9.50
CA ILE A 59 -1.58 -5.96 10.29
C ILE A 59 -1.21 -5.97 11.79
N PRO A 60 -1.84 -5.12 12.63
CA PRO A 60 -1.58 -5.11 14.07
C PRO A 60 -2.17 -6.34 14.78
N GLU A 61 -1.77 -6.57 16.04
CA GLU A 61 -2.25 -7.71 16.83
C GLU A 61 -3.78 -7.73 16.96
N GLU A 62 -4.39 -6.58 17.23
CA GLU A 62 -5.83 -6.42 17.13
C GLU A 62 -6.26 -6.05 15.70
N ALA A 63 -6.20 -7.05 14.83
CA ALA A 63 -6.51 -6.88 13.42
C ALA A 63 -7.97 -6.39 13.18
N PRO A 64 -8.19 -5.40 12.29
CA PRO A 64 -9.54 -4.94 11.92
C PRO A 64 -10.41 -6.07 11.32
N PRO A 65 -11.75 -5.96 11.42
CA PRO A 65 -12.66 -7.03 11.01
C PRO A 65 -12.57 -7.30 9.51
N ILE A 66 -12.14 -8.50 9.12
CA ILE A 66 -11.74 -8.83 7.73
C ILE A 66 -12.94 -8.65 6.78
N VAL A 67 -12.75 -7.92 5.67
CA VAL A 67 -13.85 -7.57 4.74
C VAL A 67 -14.23 -8.77 3.86
N VAL A 68 -15.46 -9.26 4.00
CA VAL A 68 -16.07 -10.32 3.21
C VAL A 68 -17.11 -9.74 2.25
N ALA A 69 -16.68 -9.49 1.01
CA ALA A 69 -17.56 -8.99 -0.04
C ALA A 69 -18.40 -10.15 -0.64
N VAL A 70 -19.72 -10.00 -0.61
CA VAL A 70 -20.67 -10.87 -1.30
C VAL A 70 -21.03 -10.23 -2.63
N VAL A 71 -20.62 -10.87 -3.73
CA VAL A 71 -20.68 -10.29 -5.08
C VAL A 71 -21.28 -11.29 -6.07
N GLY A 72 -22.20 -10.84 -6.90
CA GLY A 72 -22.84 -11.64 -7.93
C GLY A 72 -23.90 -10.86 -8.70
N PRO A 73 -24.52 -11.49 -9.71
CA PRO A 73 -25.50 -10.83 -10.58
C PRO A 73 -26.81 -10.52 -9.83
N PRO A 74 -27.70 -9.68 -10.40
CA PRO A 74 -29.03 -9.46 -9.83
C PRO A 74 -29.80 -10.78 -9.67
N GLY A 75 -30.59 -10.92 -8.60
CA GLY A 75 -31.42 -12.11 -8.35
C GLY A 75 -30.68 -13.38 -7.87
N VAL A 76 -29.34 -13.40 -7.77
CA VAL A 76 -28.58 -14.62 -7.43
C VAL A 76 -28.72 -15.12 -5.98
N GLY A 77 -29.25 -14.29 -5.06
CA GLY A 77 -29.44 -14.61 -3.64
C GLY A 77 -28.41 -14.01 -2.66
N LYS A 78 -27.83 -12.84 -2.95
CA LYS A 78 -26.84 -12.18 -2.08
C LYS A 78 -27.38 -11.91 -0.68
N THR A 79 -28.52 -11.23 -0.57
CA THR A 79 -29.20 -10.92 0.70
C THR A 79 -29.54 -12.19 1.49
N THR A 80 -30.07 -13.23 0.84
CA THR A 80 -30.43 -14.49 1.52
C THR A 80 -29.21 -15.28 2.01
N LEU A 81 -28.07 -15.18 1.33
CA LEU A 81 -26.79 -15.71 1.81
C LEU A 81 -26.33 -14.98 3.08
N ILE A 82 -26.37 -13.64 3.08
CA ILE A 82 -25.98 -12.80 4.23
C ILE A 82 -26.88 -13.09 5.44
N LYS A 83 -28.21 -13.09 5.27
CA LYS A 83 -29.18 -13.49 6.32
C LYS A 83 -28.85 -14.87 6.91
N SER A 84 -28.51 -15.84 6.05
CA SER A 84 -28.19 -17.21 6.48
C SER A 84 -26.85 -17.28 7.25
N LEU A 85 -25.83 -16.52 6.83
CA LEU A 85 -24.53 -16.46 7.52
C LEU A 85 -24.63 -15.75 8.88
N ILE A 86 -25.34 -14.63 8.97
CA ILE A 86 -25.51 -13.89 10.23
C ILE A 86 -26.33 -14.71 11.23
N ARG A 87 -27.44 -15.33 10.81
CA ARG A 87 -28.21 -16.28 11.63
C ARG A 87 -27.37 -17.48 12.08
N ARG A 88 -26.32 -17.86 11.33
CA ARG A 88 -25.39 -18.94 11.70
C ARG A 88 -24.33 -18.52 12.73
N TYR A 89 -23.87 -17.26 12.71
CA TYR A 89 -22.86 -16.74 13.63
C TYR A 89 -23.46 -16.14 14.91
N ALA A 90 -24.33 -15.14 14.76
CA ALA A 90 -24.89 -14.34 15.87
C ALA A 90 -26.25 -14.85 16.39
N LYS A 91 -26.81 -15.91 15.80
CA LYS A 91 -28.17 -16.44 16.05
C LYS A 91 -29.34 -15.47 15.80
N GLN A 92 -29.14 -14.17 15.64
CA GLN A 92 -30.20 -13.20 15.31
C GLN A 92 -30.72 -13.38 13.87
N THR A 93 -31.92 -12.86 13.58
CA THR A 93 -32.50 -12.75 12.23
C THR A 93 -32.53 -11.30 11.80
N LEU A 94 -32.21 -11.04 10.52
CA LEU A 94 -32.37 -9.74 9.87
C LEU A 94 -33.35 -9.90 8.69
N SER A 95 -34.33 -9.01 8.61
CA SER A 95 -35.27 -8.82 7.51
C SER A 95 -34.66 -7.94 6.41
N HIS A 96 -33.86 -6.92 6.73
CA HIS A 96 -33.28 -5.98 5.78
C HIS A 96 -31.80 -5.67 6.06
N PRO A 97 -30.89 -6.65 5.84
CA PRO A 97 -29.45 -6.41 5.93
C PRO A 97 -28.98 -5.41 4.85
N THR A 98 -28.64 -4.19 5.28
CA THR A 98 -27.99 -3.14 4.47
C THR A 98 -26.81 -2.52 5.20
N GLY A 99 -25.92 -1.83 4.47
CA GLY A 99 -24.62 -1.42 4.97
C GLY A 99 -23.66 -2.60 5.23
N PRO A 100 -22.52 -2.33 5.90
CA PRO A 100 -21.60 -3.36 6.38
C PRO A 100 -22.06 -3.98 7.71
N LEU A 101 -21.76 -5.27 7.89
CA LEU A 101 -22.33 -6.10 8.96
C LEU A 101 -21.20 -6.84 9.67
N THR A 102 -20.74 -6.31 10.81
CA THR A 102 -19.58 -6.82 11.55
C THR A 102 -19.99 -7.86 12.59
N VAL A 103 -19.32 -9.02 12.59
CA VAL A 103 -19.68 -10.18 13.45
C VAL A 103 -18.43 -10.84 14.02
N VAL A 104 -18.45 -11.15 15.32
CA VAL A 104 -17.40 -11.93 15.98
C VAL A 104 -17.54 -13.42 15.59
N THR A 105 -16.56 -13.97 14.88
CA THR A 105 -16.60 -15.37 14.39
C THR A 105 -15.62 -16.29 15.11
N SER A 106 -14.58 -15.74 15.73
CA SER A 106 -13.56 -16.46 16.48
C SER A 106 -12.90 -15.55 17.50
N LYS A 107 -12.24 -16.17 18.47
CA LYS A 107 -11.52 -15.58 19.61
C LYS A 107 -10.42 -14.55 19.29
N ARG A 108 -10.03 -14.42 18.02
CA ARG A 108 -9.11 -13.40 17.48
C ARG A 108 -9.59 -12.83 16.12
N ARG A 109 -10.84 -13.06 15.71
CA ARG A 109 -11.33 -12.69 14.36
C ARG A 109 -12.81 -12.29 14.34
N ARG A 110 -13.01 -10.98 14.15
CA ARG A 110 -14.24 -10.36 13.64
C ARG A 110 -14.21 -10.34 12.10
N LEU A 111 -15.37 -10.47 11.44
CA LEU A 111 -15.54 -10.37 9.97
C LEU A 111 -16.60 -9.29 9.68
N THR A 112 -16.38 -8.48 8.65
CA THR A 112 -17.40 -7.53 8.14
C THR A 112 -17.96 -8.07 6.84
N PHE A 113 -19.24 -8.48 6.82
CA PHE A 113 -19.93 -8.82 5.58
C PHE A 113 -20.42 -7.55 4.88
N LEU A 114 -20.23 -7.48 3.56
CA LEU A 114 -20.70 -6.39 2.73
C LEU A 114 -21.38 -6.95 1.47
N GLU A 115 -22.61 -6.54 1.19
CA GLU A 115 -23.22 -6.81 -0.12
C GLU A 115 -22.70 -5.80 -1.15
N CYS A 116 -22.23 -6.29 -2.29
CA CYS A 116 -22.03 -5.42 -3.44
C CYS A 116 -23.36 -5.26 -4.21
N PRO A 117 -23.85 -4.02 -4.45
CA PRO A 117 -24.96 -3.79 -5.36
C PRO A 117 -24.55 -4.25 -6.78
N SER A 118 -25.47 -4.88 -7.51
CA SER A 118 -25.18 -5.46 -8.83
C SER A 118 -25.28 -4.40 -9.93
N ASP A 119 -26.21 -3.46 -9.76
CA ASP A 119 -26.58 -2.45 -10.76
C ASP A 119 -25.48 -1.38 -10.96
N SER A 120 -24.48 -1.32 -10.08
CA SER A 120 -23.38 -0.36 -10.13
C SER A 120 -22.02 -1.04 -10.28
N LEU A 121 -21.51 -1.07 -11.52
CA LEU A 121 -20.11 -1.44 -11.79
C LEU A 121 -19.11 -0.50 -11.08
N ALA A 122 -19.51 0.74 -10.78
CA ALA A 122 -18.68 1.68 -10.04
C ALA A 122 -18.47 1.21 -8.59
N ALA A 123 -19.53 0.75 -7.90
CA ALA A 123 -19.43 0.15 -6.58
C ALA A 123 -18.67 -1.19 -6.60
N MET A 124 -18.89 -2.06 -7.60
CA MET A 124 -18.10 -3.28 -7.81
C MET A 124 -16.59 -3.00 -7.86
N ILE A 125 -16.17 -1.91 -8.51
CA ILE A 125 -14.77 -1.52 -8.63
C ILE A 125 -14.18 -1.09 -7.28
N ASP A 126 -14.93 -0.40 -6.43
CA ASP A 126 -14.43 0.03 -5.12
C ASP A 126 -14.44 -1.10 -4.08
N VAL A 127 -15.49 -1.93 -4.08
CA VAL A 127 -15.51 -3.17 -3.30
C VAL A 127 -14.33 -4.07 -3.67
N ALA A 128 -13.94 -4.13 -4.94
CA ALA A 128 -12.74 -4.86 -5.37
C ALA A 128 -11.41 -4.28 -4.82
N LYS A 129 -11.34 -2.98 -4.51
CA LYS A 129 -10.17 -2.36 -3.85
C LYS A 129 -10.05 -2.81 -2.40
N ILE A 130 -11.16 -2.88 -1.67
CA ILE A 130 -11.18 -3.14 -0.21
C ILE A 130 -11.33 -4.61 0.20
N ALA A 131 -11.93 -5.48 -0.62
CA ALA A 131 -12.32 -6.83 -0.20
C ALA A 131 -11.13 -7.78 0.08
N ASP A 132 -11.03 -8.31 1.30
CA ASP A 132 -10.01 -9.28 1.73
C ASP A 132 -10.41 -10.72 1.39
N ILE A 133 -11.72 -10.99 1.39
CA ILE A 133 -12.36 -12.23 1.03
C ILE A 133 -13.48 -11.91 0.05
N VAL A 134 -13.60 -12.69 -1.03
CA VAL A 134 -14.73 -12.58 -1.96
C VAL A 134 -15.55 -13.87 -1.95
N LEU A 135 -16.85 -13.72 -1.73
CA LEU A 135 -17.86 -14.75 -1.95
C LEU A 135 -18.55 -14.45 -3.28
N LEU A 136 -18.03 -15.06 -4.36
CA LEU A 136 -18.54 -14.85 -5.72
C LEU A 136 -19.71 -15.80 -5.98
N MET A 137 -20.91 -15.25 -6.02
CA MET A 137 -22.15 -15.97 -6.30
C MET A 137 -22.38 -16.14 -7.81
N ILE A 138 -22.78 -17.34 -8.20
CA ILE A 138 -22.98 -17.76 -9.59
C ILE A 138 -24.28 -18.58 -9.65
N ASP A 139 -25.25 -18.20 -10.48
CA ASP A 139 -26.39 -19.08 -10.78
C ASP A 139 -25.88 -20.37 -11.45
N GLY A 140 -26.24 -21.52 -10.91
CA GLY A 140 -25.91 -22.81 -11.50
C GLY A 140 -26.62 -23.10 -12.81
N ASN A 141 -27.86 -22.63 -12.95
CA ASN A 141 -28.77 -22.88 -14.06
C ASN A 141 -28.39 -22.02 -15.27
N TYR A 142 -28.34 -20.69 -15.11
CA TYR A 142 -27.85 -19.76 -16.14
C TYR A 142 -26.33 -19.94 -16.38
N GLY A 143 -25.53 -19.84 -15.31
CA GLY A 143 -24.07 -19.96 -15.35
C GLY A 143 -23.34 -18.63 -15.12
N PHE A 144 -22.26 -18.40 -15.86
CA PHE A 144 -21.44 -17.19 -15.71
C PHE A 144 -22.06 -16.00 -16.44
N GLU A 145 -22.35 -14.94 -15.69
CA GLU A 145 -22.82 -13.65 -16.19
C GLU A 145 -21.70 -12.63 -16.34
N MET A 146 -21.95 -11.61 -17.16
CA MET A 146 -20.95 -10.59 -17.51
C MET A 146 -20.43 -9.85 -16.28
N GLU A 147 -21.28 -9.53 -15.32
CA GLU A 147 -20.91 -8.85 -14.06
C GLU A 147 -19.93 -9.66 -13.22
N THR A 148 -20.16 -10.96 -13.04
CA THR A 148 -19.22 -11.84 -12.31
C THR A 148 -17.84 -11.85 -12.94
N MET A 149 -17.80 -11.79 -14.27
CA MET A 149 -16.57 -11.76 -15.06
C MET A 149 -15.92 -10.38 -15.05
N GLU A 150 -16.71 -9.29 -15.03
CA GLU A 150 -16.23 -7.91 -14.89
C GLU A 150 -15.58 -7.70 -13.53
N PHE A 151 -16.26 -8.07 -12.44
CA PHE A 151 -15.70 -8.00 -11.08
C PHE A 151 -14.39 -8.79 -10.96
N LEU A 152 -14.33 -10.03 -11.49
CA LEU A 152 -13.07 -10.81 -11.49
C LEU A 152 -11.91 -10.11 -12.22
N ASN A 153 -12.18 -9.40 -13.32
CA ASN A 153 -11.14 -8.64 -14.04
C ASN A 153 -10.81 -7.30 -13.36
N ALA A 154 -11.73 -6.66 -12.62
CA ALA A 154 -11.43 -5.52 -11.76
C ALA A 154 -10.56 -5.92 -10.55
N LEU A 155 -10.91 -7.03 -9.90
CA LEU A 155 -10.23 -7.58 -8.73
C LEU A 155 -8.78 -8.00 -9.05
N SER A 156 -8.57 -8.71 -10.16
CA SER A 156 -7.23 -9.13 -10.61
C SER A 156 -6.31 -7.96 -11.03
N VAL A 157 -6.87 -6.77 -11.24
CA VAL A 157 -6.12 -5.54 -11.56
C VAL A 157 -5.85 -4.70 -10.31
N SER A 158 -6.83 -4.60 -9.40
CA SER A 158 -6.69 -3.88 -8.12
C SER A 158 -5.77 -4.61 -7.13
N GLY A 159 -5.72 -5.94 -7.23
CA GLY A 159 -4.89 -6.80 -6.39
C GLY A 159 -5.67 -8.04 -5.97
N MET A 160 -5.25 -9.21 -6.44
CA MET A 160 -5.98 -10.45 -6.20
C MET A 160 -5.93 -10.85 -4.71
N PRO A 161 -7.06 -10.86 -3.98
CA PRO A 161 -7.09 -11.22 -2.56
C PRO A 161 -6.79 -12.71 -2.37
N GLY A 162 -6.26 -13.06 -1.20
CA GLY A 162 -5.77 -14.42 -0.92
C GLY A 162 -6.84 -15.52 -0.96
N ASN A 163 -8.12 -15.17 -0.75
CA ASN A 163 -9.22 -16.14 -0.70
C ASN A 163 -10.44 -15.67 -1.50
N VAL A 164 -10.70 -16.34 -2.62
CA VAL A 164 -11.93 -16.16 -3.42
C VAL A 164 -12.67 -17.49 -3.50
N PHE A 165 -13.89 -17.51 -2.99
CA PHE A 165 -14.75 -18.69 -2.97
C PHE A 165 -15.89 -18.52 -3.95
N GLY A 166 -16.09 -19.51 -4.81
CA GLY A 166 -17.28 -19.58 -5.65
C GLY A 166 -18.42 -20.15 -4.81
N ILE A 167 -19.61 -19.56 -4.92
CA ILE A 167 -20.85 -20.09 -4.36
C ILE A 167 -21.82 -20.26 -5.52
N LEU A 168 -22.23 -21.50 -5.76
CA LEU A 168 -23.09 -21.86 -6.89
C LEU A 168 -24.50 -22.17 -6.37
N THR A 169 -25.46 -21.31 -6.70
CA THR A 169 -26.86 -21.32 -6.22
C THR A 169 -27.84 -21.88 -7.27
N HIS A 170 -29.15 -21.84 -6.97
CA HIS A 170 -30.25 -22.19 -7.89
C HIS A 170 -30.11 -23.61 -8.48
N LEU A 171 -29.79 -24.57 -7.62
CA LEU A 171 -29.54 -25.96 -7.99
C LEU A 171 -30.78 -26.85 -7.96
N ASP A 172 -31.78 -26.42 -7.20
CA ASP A 172 -33.17 -26.87 -7.19
C ASP A 172 -33.84 -26.73 -8.57
N LEU A 173 -33.52 -25.70 -9.36
CA LEU A 173 -34.03 -25.52 -10.72
C LEU A 173 -33.68 -26.68 -11.69
N PHE A 174 -32.69 -27.52 -11.36
CA PHE A 174 -32.26 -28.63 -12.21
C PHE A 174 -33.16 -29.87 -12.12
N LYS A 175 -34.16 -29.94 -13.00
CA LYS A 175 -35.05 -31.11 -13.18
C LYS A 175 -34.35 -32.46 -13.47
N LYS A 176 -33.03 -32.49 -13.76
CA LYS A 176 -32.26 -33.73 -14.03
C LYS A 176 -30.91 -33.74 -13.31
N GLN A 177 -30.69 -34.74 -12.47
CA GLN A 177 -29.44 -34.92 -11.71
C GLN A 177 -28.20 -35.09 -12.61
N SER A 178 -28.34 -35.60 -13.84
CA SER A 178 -27.25 -35.72 -14.81
C SER A 178 -26.81 -34.36 -15.36
N THR A 179 -27.75 -33.48 -15.73
CA THR A 179 -27.43 -32.13 -16.22
C THR A 179 -26.85 -31.27 -15.09
N LEU A 180 -27.36 -31.42 -13.86
CA LEU A 180 -26.80 -30.81 -12.64
C LEU A 180 -25.32 -31.20 -12.42
N ARG A 181 -24.96 -32.48 -12.57
CA ARG A 181 -23.55 -32.95 -12.45
C ARG A 181 -22.67 -32.39 -13.58
N ALA A 182 -23.19 -32.34 -14.81
CA ALA A 182 -22.48 -31.76 -15.96
C ALA A 182 -22.27 -30.25 -15.82
N ALA A 183 -23.30 -29.52 -15.37
CA ALA A 183 -23.24 -28.07 -15.11
C ALA A 183 -22.23 -27.74 -14.01
N LYS A 184 -22.29 -28.42 -12.86
CA LYS A 184 -21.29 -28.28 -11.78
C LYS A 184 -19.87 -28.54 -12.28
N LYS A 185 -19.64 -29.58 -13.11
CA LYS A 185 -18.32 -29.85 -13.70
C LYS A 185 -17.88 -28.74 -14.67
N ARG A 186 -18.75 -28.29 -15.58
CA ARG A 186 -18.51 -27.20 -16.54
C ARG A 186 -18.12 -25.90 -15.82
N LEU A 187 -18.95 -25.46 -14.88
CA LEU A 187 -18.76 -24.22 -14.14
C LEU A 187 -17.50 -24.28 -13.28
N LYS A 188 -17.23 -25.40 -12.60
CA LYS A 188 -15.99 -25.63 -11.84
C LYS A 188 -14.72 -25.53 -12.70
N HIS A 189 -14.69 -26.17 -13.88
CA HIS A 189 -13.53 -26.04 -14.78
C HIS A 189 -13.36 -24.61 -15.32
N ARG A 190 -14.47 -23.90 -15.58
CA ARG A 190 -14.42 -22.49 -16.01
C ARG A 190 -13.90 -21.57 -14.89
N PHE A 191 -14.39 -21.75 -13.66
CA PHE A 191 -13.91 -21.05 -12.45
C PHE A 191 -12.40 -21.26 -12.25
N TRP A 192 -11.93 -22.50 -12.36
CA TRP A 192 -10.50 -22.85 -12.32
C TRP A 192 -9.66 -22.27 -13.46
N SER A 193 -10.26 -21.89 -14.59
CA SER A 193 -9.56 -21.28 -15.75
C SER A 193 -9.40 -19.77 -15.66
N GLU A 194 -10.08 -19.11 -14.71
CA GLU A 194 -10.05 -17.64 -14.54
C GLU A 194 -9.47 -17.20 -13.19
N LEU A 195 -9.47 -18.09 -12.20
CA LEU A 195 -8.82 -17.89 -10.90
C LEU A 195 -7.49 -18.66 -10.84
N TYR A 196 -7.54 -19.86 -10.29
CA TYR A 196 -6.41 -20.78 -10.18
C TYR A 196 -6.92 -22.23 -10.10
N HIS A 197 -6.08 -23.18 -10.49
CA HIS A 197 -6.46 -24.59 -10.48
C HIS A 197 -6.66 -25.10 -9.05
N GLY A 198 -7.82 -25.70 -8.78
CA GLY A 198 -8.15 -26.19 -7.44
C GLY A 198 -8.89 -25.20 -6.53
N ALA A 199 -9.22 -23.98 -7.02
CA ALA A 199 -10.06 -23.01 -6.31
C ALA A 199 -11.36 -23.64 -5.79
N LYS A 200 -11.84 -23.18 -4.62
CA LYS A 200 -12.97 -23.79 -3.91
C LYS A 200 -14.30 -23.26 -4.44
N LEU A 201 -15.21 -24.19 -4.71
CA LEU A 201 -16.57 -23.93 -5.19
C LEU A 201 -17.55 -24.66 -4.27
N PHE A 202 -18.38 -23.90 -3.56
CA PHE A 202 -19.50 -24.39 -2.77
C PHE A 202 -20.74 -24.53 -3.64
N TYR A 203 -21.68 -25.34 -3.14
CA TYR A 203 -22.97 -25.57 -3.76
C TYR A 203 -24.02 -25.31 -2.69
N LEU A 204 -24.98 -24.42 -2.97
CA LEU A 204 -26.16 -24.20 -2.15
C LEU A 204 -27.36 -24.74 -2.90
N SER A 205 -28.09 -25.66 -2.28
CA SER A 205 -29.06 -26.51 -2.99
C SER A 205 -30.32 -25.74 -3.40
N GLY A 206 -30.98 -25.08 -2.45
CA GLY A 206 -32.20 -24.30 -2.67
C GLY A 206 -32.58 -23.51 -1.42
N VAL A 207 -33.63 -22.69 -1.49
CA VAL A 207 -34.06 -21.81 -0.37
C VAL A 207 -35.20 -22.47 0.41
N ILE A 208 -35.09 -22.49 1.74
CA ILE A 208 -36.07 -23.02 2.70
C ILE A 208 -36.34 -21.93 3.75
N ASN A 209 -37.61 -21.56 3.96
CA ASN A 209 -38.03 -20.51 4.89
C ASN A 209 -37.18 -19.22 4.77
N GLY A 210 -37.00 -18.74 3.53
CA GLY A 210 -36.24 -17.54 3.17
C GLY A 210 -34.72 -17.63 3.34
N ARG A 211 -34.17 -18.80 3.70
CA ARG A 211 -32.74 -19.02 4.03
C ARG A 211 -32.16 -20.22 3.29
N TYR A 212 -30.84 -20.33 3.26
CA TYR A 212 -30.14 -21.51 2.72
C TYR A 212 -30.00 -22.62 3.79
N PRO A 213 -29.78 -23.90 3.40
CA PRO A 213 -29.78 -25.01 4.34
C PRO A 213 -28.61 -24.93 5.32
N ASP A 214 -28.91 -24.94 6.63
CA ASP A 214 -27.94 -24.71 7.71
C ASP A 214 -26.69 -25.60 7.65
N ARG A 215 -26.79 -26.82 7.10
CA ARG A 215 -25.65 -27.74 6.92
C ARG A 215 -24.68 -27.26 5.84
N GLU A 216 -25.18 -26.68 4.76
CA GLU A 216 -24.37 -26.14 3.66
C GLU A 216 -23.73 -24.81 4.08
N VAL A 217 -24.51 -23.95 4.74
CA VAL A 217 -24.06 -22.68 5.33
C VAL A 217 -23.01 -22.93 6.43
N HIS A 218 -23.17 -23.95 7.28
CA HIS A 218 -22.17 -24.32 8.28
C HIS A 218 -20.85 -24.80 7.64
N ASN A 219 -20.91 -25.56 6.55
CA ASN A 219 -19.70 -25.95 5.84
C ASN A 219 -18.96 -24.72 5.28
N LEU A 220 -19.68 -23.76 4.69
CA LEU A 220 -19.12 -22.47 4.27
C LEU A 220 -18.52 -21.70 5.46
N SER A 221 -19.25 -21.57 6.57
CA SER A 221 -18.80 -20.86 7.78
C SER A 221 -17.53 -21.48 8.39
N ARG A 222 -17.38 -22.80 8.31
CA ARG A 222 -16.17 -23.52 8.74
C ARG A 222 -14.94 -23.17 7.88
N PHE A 223 -15.10 -22.96 6.57
CA PHE A 223 -14.00 -22.48 5.73
C PHE A 223 -13.72 -20.99 5.95
N LEU A 224 -14.75 -20.18 6.23
CA LEU A 224 -14.58 -18.75 6.56
C LEU A 224 -13.74 -18.54 7.84
N SER A 225 -14.03 -19.28 8.91
CA SER A 225 -13.38 -19.07 10.22
C SER A 225 -11.99 -19.71 10.38
N VAL A 226 -11.51 -20.52 9.41
CA VAL A 226 -10.22 -21.26 9.49
C VAL A 226 -9.21 -20.77 8.44
N MET A 227 -9.36 -19.54 7.96
CA MET A 227 -8.41 -18.93 7.01
C MET A 227 -7.08 -18.54 7.66
N LYS A 228 -6.05 -18.33 6.82
CA LYS A 228 -4.84 -17.59 7.18
C LYS A 228 -5.13 -16.08 7.27
N ASN A 229 -4.14 -15.26 7.58
CA ASN A 229 -4.21 -13.80 7.38
C ASN A 229 -4.45 -13.50 5.87
N PRO A 230 -5.01 -12.32 5.51
CA PRO A 230 -5.04 -11.89 4.13
C PRO A 230 -3.61 -11.79 3.58
N ARG A 231 -3.47 -11.85 2.26
CA ARG A 231 -2.17 -11.65 1.60
C ARG A 231 -1.81 -10.15 1.69
N PRO A 232 -0.58 -9.75 2.06
CA PRO A 232 -0.17 -8.36 1.95
C PRO A 232 -0.37 -7.88 0.50
N LEU A 233 -0.98 -6.71 0.36
CA LEU A 233 -1.29 -6.07 -0.92
C LEU A 233 -0.73 -4.66 -0.84
N ILE A 234 0.21 -4.32 -1.72
CA ILE A 234 0.98 -3.06 -1.66
C ILE A 234 0.06 -1.86 -1.41
N TRP A 235 -1.03 -1.75 -2.18
CA TRP A 235 -2.02 -0.66 -2.04
C TRP A 235 -2.64 -0.54 -0.64
N ARG A 236 -2.97 -1.67 0.01
CA ARG A 236 -3.57 -1.70 1.36
C ARG A 236 -2.52 -1.54 2.46
N ASN A 237 -1.30 -2.01 2.22
CA ASN A 237 -0.18 -1.89 3.15
C ASN A 237 0.59 -0.55 3.00
N SER A 238 0.08 0.39 2.20
CA SER A 238 0.67 1.73 1.98
C SER A 238 -0.31 2.90 2.13
N HIS A 239 -1.62 2.67 2.20
CA HIS A 239 -2.63 3.72 2.38
C HIS A 239 -3.57 3.36 3.54
N PRO A 240 -3.97 4.33 4.37
CA PRO A 240 -5.02 4.12 5.35
C PRO A 240 -6.37 4.18 4.66
N TYR A 241 -7.32 3.36 5.09
CA TYR A 241 -8.70 3.41 4.61
C TYR A 241 -9.69 3.02 5.70
N CYS A 242 -10.91 3.53 5.61
CA CYS A 242 -12.02 3.16 6.45
C CYS A 242 -13.21 2.74 5.58
N LEU A 243 -14.00 1.80 6.08
CA LEU A 243 -15.32 1.46 5.54
C LEU A 243 -16.32 2.02 6.56
N ALA A 244 -17.17 2.95 6.14
CA ALA A 244 -18.10 3.59 7.06
C ALA A 244 -19.22 2.61 7.45
N ASP A 245 -19.27 2.27 8.73
CA ASP A 245 -20.30 1.42 9.32
C ASP A 245 -21.56 2.24 9.69
N ARG A 246 -21.40 3.49 10.14
CA ARG A 246 -22.50 4.44 10.40
C ARG A 246 -22.24 5.78 9.69
N PHE A 247 -23.31 6.38 9.18
CA PHE A 247 -23.37 7.73 8.60
C PHE A 247 -24.23 8.61 9.51
N LEU A 248 -23.84 9.88 9.73
CA LEU A 248 -24.61 10.86 10.50
C LEU A 248 -24.28 12.28 10.02
N ASP A 249 -25.29 13.13 9.86
CA ASP A 249 -25.14 14.57 9.59
C ASP A 249 -24.99 15.32 10.94
N VAL A 250 -23.97 16.17 11.06
CA VAL A 250 -23.65 16.95 12.27
C VAL A 250 -23.90 18.45 12.03
N THR A 251 -24.38 18.83 10.85
CA THR A 251 -24.60 20.23 10.47
C THR A 251 -25.65 20.87 11.39
N PRO A 252 -25.40 22.06 11.97
CA PRO A 252 -26.36 22.76 12.80
C PRO A 252 -27.71 22.97 12.07
N PRO A 253 -28.86 22.65 12.69
CA PRO A 253 -30.17 22.82 12.04
C PRO A 253 -30.42 24.24 11.51
N THR A 254 -29.90 25.27 12.20
CA THR A 254 -29.97 26.67 11.78
C THR A 254 -29.31 26.93 10.43
N GLU A 255 -28.17 26.29 10.13
CA GLU A 255 -27.49 26.44 8.83
C GLU A 255 -28.29 25.75 7.71
N ILE A 256 -29.02 24.68 8.04
CA ILE A 256 -29.91 23.96 7.11
C ILE A 256 -31.19 24.79 6.83
N GLU A 257 -31.75 25.45 7.86
CA GLU A 257 -32.91 26.33 7.73
C GLU A 257 -32.58 27.62 6.96
N GLU A 258 -31.40 28.20 7.15
CA GLU A 258 -30.92 29.34 6.35
C GLU A 258 -30.65 28.94 4.89
N ASN A 259 -30.01 27.79 4.65
CA ASN A 259 -29.63 27.32 3.32
C ASN A 259 -29.66 25.78 3.23
N GLU A 260 -30.76 25.19 2.76
CA GLU A 260 -30.90 23.72 2.58
C GLU A 260 -29.74 23.06 1.80
N LYS A 261 -29.15 23.84 0.87
CA LYS A 261 -28.07 23.48 -0.05
C LYS A 261 -26.67 23.85 0.45
N CYS A 262 -26.51 24.22 1.72
CA CYS A 262 -25.21 24.45 2.32
C CYS A 262 -24.33 23.19 2.29
N ASP A 263 -23.01 23.38 2.18
CA ASP A 263 -22.05 22.32 2.41
C ASP A 263 -22.16 21.82 3.86
N ARG A 264 -22.21 20.50 4.04
CA ARG A 264 -22.54 19.85 5.31
C ARG A 264 -21.32 19.25 6.02
N GLN A 265 -21.46 19.05 7.32
CA GLN A 265 -20.46 18.37 8.15
C GLN A 265 -20.94 16.96 8.49
N VAL A 266 -20.23 15.94 8.01
CA VAL A 266 -20.68 14.54 8.11
C VAL A 266 -19.74 13.74 8.99
N ALA A 267 -20.30 13.10 10.02
CA ALA A 267 -19.61 12.11 10.83
C ALA A 267 -19.76 10.71 10.22
N LEU A 268 -18.64 10.13 9.83
CA LEU A 268 -18.55 8.75 9.36
C LEU A 268 -17.84 7.92 10.43
N TYR A 269 -18.50 6.88 10.93
CA TYR A 269 -17.95 5.98 11.94
C TYR A 269 -17.54 4.66 11.31
N GLY A 270 -16.39 4.11 11.66
CA GLY A 270 -15.96 2.80 11.16
C GLY A 270 -14.58 2.36 11.64
N TYR A 271 -14.20 1.14 11.31
CA TYR A 271 -12.85 0.62 11.63
C TYR A 271 -11.79 1.18 10.67
N LEU A 272 -10.66 1.62 11.23
CA LEU A 272 -9.46 1.98 10.47
C LEU A 272 -8.73 0.73 9.95
N ARG A 273 -8.20 0.80 8.73
CA ARG A 273 -7.64 -0.33 7.98
C ARG A 273 -6.45 0.11 7.14
N GLY A 274 -5.58 -0.84 6.80
CA GLY A 274 -4.39 -0.59 6.00
C GLY A 274 -3.24 -0.10 6.86
N THR A 275 -2.71 1.09 6.57
CA THR A 275 -1.78 1.78 7.48
C THR A 275 -2.53 2.55 8.57
N ASN A 276 -1.78 3.11 9.53
CA ASN A 276 -2.31 4.05 10.51
C ASN A 276 -2.80 5.33 9.81
N PHE A 277 -3.78 6.00 10.41
CA PHE A 277 -4.41 7.21 9.89
C PHE A 277 -3.82 8.45 10.60
N PRO A 278 -3.30 9.47 9.90
CA PRO A 278 -2.69 10.63 10.55
C PRO A 278 -3.73 11.42 11.36
N ALA A 279 -3.33 11.92 12.53
CA ALA A 279 -4.26 12.55 13.48
C ALA A 279 -4.87 13.87 12.98
N GLU A 280 -4.05 14.70 12.32
CA GLU A 280 -4.43 16.04 11.86
C GLU A 280 -4.13 16.21 10.36
N GLY A 281 -4.80 17.17 9.70
CA GLY A 281 -4.53 17.55 8.30
C GLY A 281 -4.84 16.49 7.23
N ALA A 282 -5.53 15.41 7.58
CA ALA A 282 -5.68 14.24 6.70
C ALA A 282 -6.53 14.54 5.45
N ARG A 283 -5.95 14.27 4.27
CA ARG A 283 -6.64 14.34 2.97
C ARG A 283 -7.22 13.00 2.57
N VAL A 284 -8.49 13.01 2.19
CA VAL A 284 -9.30 11.81 1.93
C VAL A 284 -9.92 11.90 0.54
N HIS A 285 -10.06 10.76 -0.15
CA HIS A 285 -11.01 10.59 -1.23
C HIS A 285 -12.17 9.71 -0.79
N VAL A 286 -13.42 10.16 -1.01
CA VAL A 286 -14.63 9.35 -0.86
C VAL A 286 -15.10 8.96 -2.27
N PRO A 287 -14.98 7.68 -2.71
CA PRO A 287 -15.25 7.24 -4.08
C PRO A 287 -16.69 7.48 -4.57
N GLY A 288 -16.94 8.65 -5.14
CA GLY A 288 -18.27 9.05 -5.63
C GLY A 288 -18.79 10.37 -5.08
N VAL A 289 -18.08 10.97 -4.12
CA VAL A 289 -18.31 12.33 -3.64
C VAL A 289 -17.19 13.22 -4.19
N GLY A 290 -15.97 13.08 -3.66
CA GLY A 290 -14.84 13.91 -4.07
C GLY A 290 -13.60 13.72 -3.21
N ASP A 291 -12.65 14.64 -3.35
CA ASP A 291 -11.53 14.80 -2.42
C ASP A 291 -11.98 15.76 -1.30
N LEU A 292 -11.76 15.37 -0.05
CA LEU A 292 -12.25 16.08 1.14
C LEU A 292 -11.12 16.21 2.20
N THR A 293 -11.33 17.12 3.15
CA THR A 293 -10.50 17.31 4.34
C THR A 293 -11.19 16.74 5.57
N VAL A 294 -10.46 15.98 6.38
CA VAL A 294 -10.91 15.59 7.71
C VAL A 294 -10.75 16.78 8.67
N ARG A 295 -11.80 17.11 9.41
CA ARG A 295 -11.79 18.13 10.47
C ARG A 295 -11.25 17.58 11.78
N GLU A 296 -11.73 16.40 12.16
CA GLU A 296 -11.46 15.77 13.47
C GLU A 296 -11.53 14.23 13.34
N ILE A 297 -10.73 13.53 14.13
CA ILE A 297 -10.77 12.07 14.28
C ILE A 297 -10.75 11.74 15.77
N GLU A 298 -11.76 10.99 16.21
CA GLU A 298 -11.86 10.49 17.58
C GLU A 298 -11.79 8.96 17.58
N ALA A 299 -10.93 8.39 18.42
CA ALA A 299 -10.89 6.96 18.68
C ALA A 299 -11.97 6.58 19.69
N LEU A 300 -12.84 5.64 19.32
CA LEU A 300 -13.94 5.15 20.14
C LEU A 300 -13.69 3.70 20.58
N PRO A 301 -14.31 3.25 21.70
CA PRO A 301 -14.33 1.84 22.08
C PRO A 301 -14.88 0.94 20.96
N ASP A 302 -14.31 -0.25 20.80
CA ASP A 302 -14.73 -1.23 19.79
C ASP A 302 -16.16 -1.75 20.08
N PRO A 303 -17.14 -1.61 19.16
CA PRO A 303 -18.48 -2.16 19.33
C PRO A 303 -18.59 -3.68 19.09
N CYS A 304 -17.50 -4.35 18.68
CA CYS A 304 -17.40 -5.81 18.56
C CYS A 304 -16.09 -6.36 19.15
N PRO A 305 -15.83 -6.16 20.46
CA PRO A 305 -14.57 -6.51 21.10
C PRO A 305 -14.28 -8.00 20.94
N THR A 306 -13.10 -8.33 20.44
CA THR A 306 -12.71 -9.75 20.37
C THR A 306 -12.30 -10.24 21.75
N PRO A 307 -12.67 -11.49 22.14
CA PRO A 307 -12.19 -12.13 23.37
C PRO A 307 -10.67 -12.39 23.46
N PHE A 308 -9.86 -11.69 22.67
CA PHE A 308 -8.40 -11.80 22.69
C PHE A 308 -7.80 -11.20 23.96
N LEU A 309 -8.32 -10.06 24.42
CA LEU A 309 -7.92 -9.44 25.70
C LEU A 309 -8.24 -10.37 26.88
N ASP A 310 -9.46 -10.94 26.94
CA ASP A 310 -9.83 -12.00 27.89
C ASP A 310 -8.81 -13.16 27.90
N GLN A 311 -8.20 -13.46 26.75
CA GLN A 311 -7.23 -14.54 26.58
C GLN A 311 -5.80 -14.14 26.91
N ALA A 312 -5.41 -12.88 26.73
CA ALA A 312 -4.14 -12.36 27.21
C ALA A 312 -4.15 -12.37 28.75
N ILE A 313 -5.22 -11.81 29.33
CA ILE A 313 -5.47 -11.81 30.78
C ILE A 313 -5.55 -13.25 31.32
N ALA A 314 -6.36 -14.13 30.72
CA ALA A 314 -6.45 -15.52 31.17
C ALA A 314 -5.12 -16.29 31.01
N LYS A 315 -4.27 -15.96 30.02
CA LYS A 315 -2.93 -16.55 29.88
C LYS A 315 -1.99 -16.06 30.99
N ALA A 316 -2.03 -14.77 31.33
CA ALA A 316 -1.26 -14.20 32.43
C ALA A 316 -1.71 -14.78 33.79
N THR A 317 -3.01 -14.90 34.03
CA THR A 317 -3.58 -15.45 35.26
C THR A 317 -3.71 -16.99 35.25
N GLY A 318 -2.98 -17.70 34.38
CA GLY A 318 -2.95 -19.18 34.32
C GLY A 318 -4.27 -19.93 34.03
N LYS A 319 -5.36 -19.24 33.70
CA LYS A 319 -6.70 -19.84 33.57
C LYS A 319 -6.84 -20.67 32.29
N ALA A 320 -7.38 -21.88 32.42
CA ALA A 320 -7.40 -22.90 31.37
C ALA A 320 -8.06 -22.44 30.04
N HIS A 321 -7.34 -22.57 28.92
CA HIS A 321 -7.77 -22.05 27.61
C HIS A 321 -8.97 -22.80 27.03
N ARG A 322 -10.18 -22.23 27.21
CA ARG A 322 -11.40 -22.72 26.55
C ARG A 322 -11.34 -22.45 25.04
N ARG A 323 -11.35 -23.51 24.22
CA ARG A 323 -11.30 -23.44 22.74
C ARG A 323 -12.63 -23.06 22.06
N LYS A 324 -13.77 -23.18 22.75
CA LYS A 324 -15.10 -22.77 22.22
C LYS A 324 -15.32 -21.26 22.43
N LEU A 325 -16.09 -20.63 21.54
CA LEU A 325 -16.62 -19.27 21.71
C LEU A 325 -17.90 -19.33 22.55
N GLY A 326 -18.08 -18.42 23.51
CA GLY A 326 -19.29 -18.34 24.34
C GLY A 326 -20.53 -17.88 23.55
N GLU A 327 -21.70 -17.87 24.21
CA GLU A 327 -22.93 -17.31 23.62
C GLU A 327 -22.86 -15.77 23.62
N LYS A 328 -22.61 -15.15 24.79
CA LYS A 328 -22.41 -13.70 24.97
C LYS A 328 -21.32 -13.10 24.05
N GLN A 329 -20.37 -13.93 23.59
CA GLN A 329 -19.24 -13.52 22.74
C GLN A 329 -19.56 -13.52 21.22
N LYS A 330 -20.83 -13.71 20.82
CA LYS A 330 -21.27 -13.73 19.40
C LYS A 330 -21.99 -12.43 19.03
N VAL A 331 -21.30 -11.31 19.19
CA VAL A 331 -21.84 -9.98 18.91
C VAL A 331 -22.02 -9.77 17.39
N LEU A 332 -23.11 -9.11 17.01
CA LEU A 332 -23.37 -8.51 15.71
C LEU A 332 -23.44 -6.99 15.90
N PHE A 333 -22.71 -6.24 15.08
CA PHE A 333 -22.81 -4.79 14.95
C PHE A 333 -23.16 -4.44 13.50
N ALA A 334 -24.28 -3.75 13.33
CA ALA A 334 -24.88 -3.48 12.02
C ALA A 334 -25.83 -2.27 12.08
N PRO A 335 -25.31 -1.05 12.30
CA PRO A 335 -26.13 0.13 12.63
C PRO A 335 -26.95 0.67 11.44
N MET A 336 -26.70 0.21 10.20
CA MET A 336 -27.54 0.48 9.02
C MET A 336 -28.54 -0.67 8.71
N SER A 337 -28.87 -1.51 9.69
CA SER A 337 -29.74 -2.68 9.54
C SER A 337 -30.69 -2.87 10.72
N ASP A 338 -31.70 -3.71 10.50
CA ASP A 338 -32.77 -4.04 11.44
C ASP A 338 -32.32 -5.00 12.56
N VAL A 339 -31.41 -4.58 13.44
CA VAL A 339 -30.91 -5.42 14.54
C VAL A 339 -32.03 -5.65 15.57
N GLY A 340 -32.55 -6.88 15.60
CA GLY A 340 -33.60 -7.28 16.53
C GLY A 340 -35.01 -6.82 16.18
N GLY A 341 -35.19 -6.14 15.04
CA GLY A 341 -36.44 -5.48 14.64
C GLY A 341 -36.40 -3.96 14.74
N VAL A 342 -35.30 -3.37 15.25
CA VAL A 342 -35.08 -1.92 15.30
C VAL A 342 -34.21 -1.50 14.11
N LEU A 343 -34.74 -0.62 13.26
CA LEU A 343 -34.04 0.01 12.13
C LEU A 343 -33.91 1.51 12.40
N VAL A 344 -32.66 1.99 12.50
CA VAL A 344 -32.38 3.43 12.61
C VAL A 344 -32.05 3.98 11.23
N ASP A 345 -32.77 5.03 10.80
CA ASP A 345 -32.54 5.72 9.53
C ASP A 345 -32.51 7.24 9.76
N LYS A 346 -31.30 7.82 9.63
CA LYS A 346 -30.95 9.20 10.00
C LYS A 346 -31.43 9.57 11.41
N ASP A 347 -32.58 10.21 11.49
CA ASP A 347 -33.17 10.82 12.68
C ASP A 347 -34.41 10.05 13.19
N ALA A 348 -34.86 9.04 12.43
CA ALA A 348 -36.03 8.22 12.73
C ALA A 348 -35.64 6.79 13.16
N VAL A 349 -36.45 6.20 14.03
CA VAL A 349 -36.30 4.81 14.49
C VAL A 349 -37.59 4.04 14.19
N TYR A 350 -37.49 3.09 13.26
CA TYR A 350 -38.58 2.19 12.88
C TYR A 350 -38.47 0.88 13.66
N ILE A 351 -39.55 0.43 14.28
CA ILE A 351 -39.58 -0.79 15.11
C ILE A 351 -40.64 -1.76 14.57
N ASP A 352 -40.20 -2.92 14.09
CA ASP A 352 -41.05 -4.02 13.57
C ASP A 352 -41.57 -4.89 14.72
N VAL A 353 -42.72 -4.51 15.28
CA VAL A 353 -43.44 -5.29 16.31
C VAL A 353 -44.32 -6.33 15.61
N LYS A 354 -44.09 -7.61 15.91
CA LYS A 354 -44.74 -8.76 15.22
C LYS A 354 -46.21 -9.00 15.57
N THR A 355 -46.82 -8.09 16.32
CA THR A 355 -48.19 -8.14 16.82
C THR A 355 -48.78 -6.75 16.66
N ASN A 356 -49.83 -6.62 15.85
CA ASN A 356 -50.45 -5.33 15.50
C ASN A 356 -51.34 -4.75 16.62
N THR A 357 -51.12 -5.14 17.88
CA THR A 357 -52.01 -4.85 19.02
C THR A 357 -52.14 -3.36 19.37
N PHE A 358 -51.22 -2.52 18.90
CA PHE A 358 -51.21 -1.08 19.16
C PHE A 358 -51.64 -0.21 17.96
N ASP A 359 -52.08 -0.80 16.85
CA ASP A 359 -52.59 -0.02 15.72
C ASP A 359 -54.00 0.51 16.03
N ARG A 360 -54.15 1.84 15.96
CA ARG A 360 -55.42 2.52 16.26
C ARG A 360 -56.48 2.22 15.21
N ASP A 361 -56.07 2.13 13.95
CA ASP A 361 -56.96 2.14 12.78
C ASP A 361 -57.25 0.70 12.26
N ALA A 362 -56.82 -0.33 13.00
CA ALA A 362 -57.14 -1.73 12.72
C ALA A 362 -58.55 -2.11 13.20
N GLU A 363 -59.36 -2.66 12.29
CA GLU A 363 -60.78 -3.01 12.52
C GLU A 363 -60.99 -4.23 13.46
N ASP A 364 -59.92 -4.99 13.77
CA ASP A 364 -59.94 -6.12 14.69
C ASP A 364 -60.08 -5.66 16.16
N ALA A 365 -61.32 -5.32 16.55
CA ALA A 365 -61.64 -4.78 17.88
C ALA A 365 -61.88 -5.83 18.97
N GLU A 366 -61.93 -7.13 18.63
CA GLU A 366 -62.52 -8.17 19.49
C GLU A 366 -61.57 -8.79 20.54
N GLU A 367 -60.24 -8.59 20.45
CA GLU A 367 -59.26 -9.14 21.41
C GLU A 367 -58.44 -8.08 22.19
N ARG A 368 -58.85 -6.79 22.19
CA ARG A 368 -58.10 -5.71 22.87
C ARG A 368 -58.16 -5.86 24.40
N GLY A 369 -57.00 -5.93 25.06
CA GLY A 369 -56.89 -6.07 26.51
C GLY A 369 -57.09 -4.75 27.29
N LEU A 370 -57.52 -4.85 28.56
CA LEU A 370 -57.71 -3.67 29.44
C LEU A 370 -56.47 -2.75 29.51
N GLY A 371 -55.26 -3.33 29.56
CA GLY A 371 -54.01 -2.57 29.57
C GLY A 371 -53.69 -1.87 28.24
N GLU A 372 -54.10 -2.45 27.11
CA GLU A 372 -53.91 -1.86 25.78
C GLU A 372 -54.90 -0.70 25.58
N GLN A 373 -56.14 -0.88 26.02
CA GLN A 373 -57.16 0.18 26.03
C GLN A 373 -56.74 1.36 26.93
N LEU A 374 -56.20 1.07 28.12
CA LEU A 374 -55.64 2.09 29.02
C LEU A 374 -54.43 2.82 28.41
N MET A 375 -53.53 2.09 27.74
CA MET A 375 -52.37 2.70 27.09
C MET A 375 -52.80 3.61 25.92
N MET A 376 -53.80 3.19 25.12
CA MET A 376 -54.38 4.04 24.08
C MET A 376 -55.09 5.28 24.65
N SER A 377 -55.80 5.18 25.77
CA SER A 377 -56.42 6.36 26.39
C SER A 377 -55.38 7.33 26.94
N LEU A 378 -54.37 6.84 27.66
CA LEU A 378 -53.25 7.66 28.18
C LEU A 378 -52.47 8.36 27.05
N GLN A 379 -52.28 7.70 25.90
CA GLN A 379 -51.64 8.32 24.72
C GLN A 379 -52.52 9.41 24.07
N SER A 380 -53.83 9.41 24.32
CA SER A 380 -54.79 10.40 23.80
C SER A 380 -54.99 11.60 24.74
N GLU A 381 -54.79 11.42 26.04
CA GLU A 381 -54.94 12.49 27.03
C GLU A 381 -53.78 13.50 26.95
N ARG A 382 -54.13 14.78 26.86
CA ARG A 382 -53.17 15.89 26.79
C ARG A 382 -53.16 16.78 28.04
N LYS A 383 -53.87 16.37 29.10
CA LYS A 383 -53.78 17.02 30.41
C LYS A 383 -52.44 16.66 31.05
N LEU A 384 -51.85 17.59 31.80
CA LEU A 384 -50.66 17.27 32.59
C LEU A 384 -51.09 16.38 33.76
N LEU A 385 -50.35 15.30 34.04
CA LEU A 385 -50.59 14.49 35.23
C LEU A 385 -50.36 15.36 36.47
N GLY A 386 -51.37 15.45 37.34
CA GLY A 386 -51.37 16.39 38.48
C GLY A 386 -51.95 17.78 38.20
N GLN A 387 -52.47 18.06 36.99
CA GLN A 387 -53.18 19.31 36.72
C GLN A 387 -54.50 19.39 37.50
N ALA A 388 -54.53 20.20 38.56
CA ALA A 388 -55.72 20.43 39.38
C ALA A 388 -56.78 21.26 38.62
N ASP A 389 -57.75 20.59 38.02
CA ASP A 389 -58.96 21.20 37.41
C ASP A 389 -59.91 21.84 38.44
N GLY A 390 -59.60 21.74 39.73
CA GLY A 390 -60.32 22.38 40.81
C GLY A 390 -59.50 22.37 42.10
N GLY A 391 -59.49 23.50 42.81
CA GLY A 391 -58.72 23.69 44.03
C GLY A 391 -59.17 22.83 45.21
N VAL A 392 -58.29 22.68 46.19
CA VAL A 392 -58.58 21.99 47.46
C VAL A 392 -59.68 22.74 48.23
N ARG A 393 -60.46 22.01 49.04
CA ARG A 393 -61.44 22.57 49.99
C ARG A 393 -61.05 22.15 51.40
N LEU A 394 -60.79 23.13 52.25
CA LEU A 394 -60.47 22.92 53.66
C LEU A 394 -61.64 22.29 54.43
N PHE A 395 -62.89 22.69 54.13
CA PHE A 395 -64.08 22.20 54.83
C PHE A 395 -65.25 21.87 53.88
N GLN A 396 -66.18 21.01 54.34
CA GLN A 396 -67.39 20.66 53.60
C GLN A 396 -68.35 21.87 53.48
N GLY A 397 -68.14 22.67 52.44
CA GLY A 397 -68.91 23.88 52.14
C GLY A 397 -68.06 25.12 51.84
N SER A 398 -66.73 25.05 52.01
CA SER A 398 -65.84 26.18 51.72
C SER A 398 -65.66 26.42 50.22
N ARG A 399 -65.23 27.64 49.86
CA ARG A 399 -64.74 27.96 48.52
C ARG A 399 -63.46 27.16 48.24
N GLN A 400 -63.21 26.82 46.98
CA GLN A 400 -61.95 26.19 46.55
C GLN A 400 -60.85 27.26 46.49
N LEU A 401 -59.67 26.93 47.02
CA LEU A 401 -58.49 27.80 46.92
C LEU A 401 -57.79 27.60 45.57
N THR A 402 -57.45 28.70 44.91
CA THR A 402 -56.71 28.72 43.64
C THR A 402 -55.64 29.81 43.74
N ALA A 403 -54.38 29.45 43.49
CA ALA A 403 -53.21 30.28 43.81
C ALA A 403 -53.18 31.68 43.17
N ASP A 404 -53.89 31.87 42.04
CA ASP A 404 -53.92 33.13 41.30
C ASP A 404 -54.48 34.34 42.08
N GLU A 405 -55.25 34.13 43.16
CA GLU A 405 -55.79 35.25 43.97
C GLU A 405 -54.79 35.83 45.00
N ALA A 406 -53.65 35.18 45.24
CA ALA A 406 -52.72 35.56 46.33
C ALA A 406 -51.71 36.68 45.96
N ALA A 407 -51.55 37.01 44.67
CA ALA A 407 -50.37 37.73 44.18
C ALA A 407 -50.40 39.27 44.29
N GLU A 408 -51.51 39.91 44.67
CA GLU A 408 -51.66 41.37 44.56
C GLU A 408 -51.12 42.20 45.75
N ASN A 409 -50.79 41.61 46.92
CA ASN A 409 -50.50 42.39 48.14
C ASN A 409 -49.36 41.85 49.04
N ASP A 410 -48.10 42.15 48.71
CA ASP A 410 -47.11 42.54 49.73
C ASP A 410 -46.10 43.59 49.22
N THR A 411 -45.68 44.50 50.10
CA THR A 411 -44.69 45.56 49.83
C THR A 411 -43.67 45.65 50.97
N GLY A 412 -42.63 44.80 50.89
CA GLY A 412 -41.72 44.52 51.99
C GLY A 412 -40.88 45.67 52.56
N ARG A 413 -40.35 45.45 53.78
CA ARG A 413 -39.49 46.36 54.56
C ARG A 413 -38.32 45.56 55.14
N LYS A 414 -37.07 45.73 54.68
CA LYS A 414 -36.13 46.85 54.93
C LYS A 414 -35.69 47.03 56.41
N THR A 415 -34.83 46.15 56.92
CA THR A 415 -33.71 46.51 57.83
C THR A 415 -32.62 45.42 57.85
N LYS A 416 -31.35 45.79 58.11
CA LYS A 416 -30.23 44.86 58.35
C LYS A 416 -29.63 45.07 59.74
N ARG A 417 -29.37 43.98 60.48
CA ARG A 417 -28.35 43.75 61.55
C ARG A 417 -28.65 42.36 62.16
N GLY A 418 -27.71 41.60 62.69
CA GLY A 418 -26.25 41.75 62.76
C GLY A 418 -25.65 40.56 63.52
N ILE A 419 -24.42 40.13 63.19
CA ILE A 419 -23.85 38.84 63.65
C ILE A 419 -23.56 38.85 65.17
N ARG A 420 -24.01 37.79 65.86
CA ARG A 420 -23.42 37.25 67.11
C ARG A 420 -23.55 35.72 67.12
N ALA A 421 -22.65 35.06 67.84
CA ALA A 421 -22.58 33.61 68.03
C ALA A 421 -22.76 33.21 69.50
N PHE A 422 -22.72 31.91 69.78
CA PHE A 422 -22.87 31.22 71.09
C PHE A 422 -24.29 31.22 71.69
N GLY A 423 -24.67 30.10 72.35
CA GLY A 423 -25.74 30.17 73.36
C GLY A 423 -26.64 28.96 73.67
N ASP A 424 -26.15 27.71 73.61
CA ASP A 424 -26.54 26.57 74.47
C ASP A 424 -28.03 26.22 74.82
N LYS A 425 -28.36 24.93 74.65
CA LYS A 425 -29.32 24.08 75.40
C LYS A 425 -30.87 24.13 75.27
N SER A 426 -31.37 22.88 75.23
CA SER A 426 -32.50 22.27 75.97
C SER A 426 -33.97 22.43 75.52
N ASP A 427 -34.45 21.34 74.91
CA ASP A 427 -35.50 20.44 75.44
C ASP A 427 -37.01 20.68 75.18
N PHE A 428 -37.59 19.56 74.70
CA PHE A 428 -38.90 18.99 75.01
C PHE A 428 -40.20 19.69 74.58
N THR A 429 -40.82 19.10 73.54
CA THR A 429 -42.24 18.69 73.46
C THR A 429 -43.35 19.69 73.83
N ARG A 430 -44.39 19.81 72.98
CA ARG A 430 -45.62 18.97 73.07
C ARG A 430 -46.84 19.57 72.35
N ASP A 431 -47.57 18.70 71.62
CA ASP A 431 -49.00 18.70 71.21
C ASP A 431 -49.73 19.97 70.69
N VAL A 432 -50.45 19.77 69.57
CA VAL A 432 -51.84 20.25 69.25
C VAL A 432 -52.09 21.59 68.50
N GLU A 433 -52.48 21.41 67.22
CA GLU A 433 -53.58 22.04 66.43
C GLU A 433 -53.54 23.50 65.92
N GLU A 434 -54.12 23.67 64.70
CA GLU A 434 -54.61 24.88 63.99
C GLU A 434 -53.60 26.05 63.74
N ASP A 435 -53.29 26.51 62.51
CA ASP A 435 -53.89 26.26 61.19
C ASP A 435 -52.99 26.73 60.00
N GLU A 436 -53.35 26.31 58.77
CA GLU A 436 -53.03 26.88 57.44
C GLU A 436 -51.56 27.08 56.97
N ASP A 437 -51.01 25.96 56.44
CA ASP A 437 -50.51 25.78 55.06
C ASP A 437 -49.07 26.12 54.58
N GLU A 438 -48.62 25.20 53.70
CA GLU A 438 -47.44 25.17 52.79
C GLU A 438 -46.06 25.57 53.38
N GLY A 439 -45.12 24.65 53.63
CA GLY A 439 -44.97 23.26 53.15
C GLY A 439 -44.35 23.21 51.74
N PHE A 440 -43.46 22.28 51.38
CA PHE A 440 -42.92 21.12 52.09
C PHE A 440 -41.46 20.87 51.65
N VAL A 441 -40.64 20.22 52.50
CA VAL A 441 -39.22 19.93 52.25
C VAL A 441 -39.03 18.42 52.12
N SER A 442 -38.25 18.01 51.10
CA SER A 442 -37.53 16.73 50.99
C SER A 442 -38.06 15.52 51.77
N GLY A 443 -38.99 14.78 51.17
CA GLY A 443 -39.04 13.32 51.20
C GLY A 443 -39.41 12.63 52.53
N GLU A 444 -40.38 11.73 52.44
CA GLU A 444 -40.51 10.63 53.39
C GLU A 444 -40.89 9.36 52.62
N ASP A 445 -40.53 8.22 53.18
CA ASP A 445 -40.68 6.88 52.61
C ASP A 445 -41.52 6.07 53.61
N ASP A 446 -42.55 5.35 53.15
CA ASP A 446 -43.10 4.28 53.97
C ASP A 446 -43.78 3.15 53.16
N SER A 447 -43.57 1.97 53.72
CA SER A 447 -44.01 0.60 53.47
C SER A 447 -45.44 0.36 52.89
N GLU A 448 -45.75 -0.80 52.32
CA GLU A 448 -45.13 -2.15 52.38
C GLU A 448 -44.76 -2.68 50.96
N ALA A 449 -43.79 -3.58 50.72
CA ALA A 449 -42.95 -4.40 51.61
C ALA A 449 -41.59 -4.83 50.97
N ASP A 450 -40.64 -5.22 51.83
CA ASP A 450 -39.55 -6.21 51.68
C ASP A 450 -38.35 -6.04 50.69
N GLU A 451 -37.17 -5.79 51.32
CA GLU A 451 -35.85 -6.45 51.15
C GLU A 451 -34.73 -5.97 50.16
N GLU A 452 -33.57 -5.67 50.79
CA GLU A 452 -32.14 -5.77 50.38
C GLU A 452 -31.44 -4.84 49.33
N ALA A 453 -30.78 -3.81 49.88
CA ALA A 453 -29.32 -3.53 49.79
C ALA A 453 -28.61 -3.00 48.51
N ASN A 454 -28.32 -1.69 48.54
CA ASN A 454 -27.11 -0.93 48.14
C ASN A 454 -26.05 -1.48 47.13
N ASP A 455 -25.67 -0.63 46.16
CA ASP A 455 -24.25 -0.25 45.93
C ASP A 455 -24.13 1.14 45.22
N PHE A 456 -22.98 1.82 45.37
CA PHE A 456 -22.67 3.18 44.83
C PHE A 456 -21.75 3.13 43.59
N PRO A 457 -21.81 4.11 42.65
CA PRO A 457 -20.98 5.33 42.71
C PRO A 457 -21.69 6.57 42.07
N GLU A 458 -21.12 7.74 41.78
CA GLU A 458 -19.73 8.26 41.73
C GLU A 458 -19.73 9.79 41.99
N HIS A 459 -18.57 10.44 42.24
CA HIS A 459 -18.52 11.83 42.70
C HIS A 459 -17.47 12.73 42.00
N THR A 460 -17.87 13.94 41.61
CA THR A 460 -17.01 15.11 41.28
C THR A 460 -17.74 16.39 41.72
N GLY A 461 -17.12 17.44 42.28
CA GLY A 461 -15.73 17.61 42.75
C GLY A 461 -15.53 18.89 43.59
N ARG A 462 -14.32 19.05 44.17
CA ARG A 462 -13.71 20.16 44.97
C ARG A 462 -14.22 21.62 44.75
N PRO A 463 -14.04 22.59 45.69
CA PRO A 463 -12.93 22.70 46.69
C PRO A 463 -13.20 23.30 48.11
N GLY A 464 -12.19 23.22 49.01
CA GLY A 464 -12.03 24.02 50.27
C GLY A 464 -12.29 23.25 51.58
N PHE A 465 -11.36 22.94 52.51
CA PHE A 465 -10.51 23.76 53.43
C PHE A 465 -11.35 24.70 54.34
N VAL A 466 -11.21 24.73 55.69
CA VAL A 466 -10.11 24.35 56.64
C VAL A 466 -10.69 23.86 58.01
N ALA A 467 -9.92 23.08 58.80
CA ALA A 467 -9.98 22.87 60.28
C ALA A 467 -11.30 22.30 60.90
N ALA A 468 -11.29 21.19 61.66
CA ALA A 468 -10.79 20.96 63.04
C ALA A 468 -11.69 21.64 64.13
N ASP A 469 -11.98 21.03 65.29
CA ASP A 469 -11.13 20.11 66.07
C ASP A 469 -11.90 19.05 66.92
N GLU A 470 -11.16 18.28 67.74
CA GLU A 470 -11.46 17.57 69.01
C GLU A 470 -12.90 17.56 69.63
N SER A 471 -13.33 16.58 70.44
CA SER A 471 -12.81 15.26 70.87
C SER A 471 -13.88 14.50 71.70
N ALA A 472 -13.59 13.24 72.13
CA ALA A 472 -14.22 12.52 73.26
C ALA A 472 -15.72 12.10 73.14
N GLU A 473 -16.24 11.04 73.78
CA GLU A 473 -15.65 9.90 74.54
C GLU A 473 -16.70 8.76 74.69
N ARG A 474 -16.23 7.50 74.90
CA ARG A 474 -16.91 6.40 75.66
C ARG A 474 -18.27 5.86 75.14
N GLU A 475 -18.82 4.71 75.54
CA GLU A 475 -18.41 3.40 76.13
C GLU A 475 -19.60 2.44 75.84
N GLY A 476 -19.51 1.10 75.81
CA GLY A 476 -18.41 0.14 75.99
C GLY A 476 -18.64 -1.10 75.08
N GLU A 477 -17.76 -2.10 75.05
CA GLU A 477 -17.68 -3.22 76.01
C GLU A 477 -18.94 -4.12 76.05
N ASP A 478 -18.86 -5.45 75.98
CA ASP A 478 -17.76 -6.33 75.56
C ASP A 478 -18.30 -7.77 75.36
N ASP A 479 -17.59 -8.61 74.59
CA ASP A 479 -17.28 -9.97 75.06
C ASP A 479 -16.09 -10.59 74.29
N VAL A 480 -15.32 -11.42 74.98
CA VAL A 480 -13.94 -11.84 74.63
C VAL A 480 -13.86 -13.36 74.30
N ALA A 481 -12.76 -14.05 73.99
CA ALA A 481 -11.34 -13.88 74.33
C ALA A 481 -10.36 -14.78 73.52
N PHE A 482 -9.06 -14.63 73.82
CA PHE A 482 -7.87 -15.43 73.43
C PHE A 482 -7.40 -15.28 71.96
N ALA A 483 -6.19 -14.77 71.65
CA ALA A 483 -4.80 -15.13 72.06
C ALA A 483 -4.28 -16.41 71.34
N GLU A 484 -3.01 -16.58 70.95
CA GLU A 484 -1.72 -15.87 71.18
C GLU A 484 -1.03 -15.62 69.80
N SER A 485 -0.17 -14.64 69.53
CA SER A 485 1.24 -14.45 69.94
C SER A 485 2.14 -15.69 69.88
N ASP A 486 3.05 -15.77 68.90
CA ASP A 486 4.40 -16.31 69.13
C ASP A 486 5.42 -15.76 68.10
N SER A 487 6.72 -15.87 68.43
CA SER A 487 7.85 -15.35 67.66
C SER A 487 9.15 -16.11 67.98
N ASP A 488 10.13 -16.01 67.07
CA ASP A 488 11.52 -16.49 67.22
C ASP A 488 11.78 -18.00 67.03
N MET A 489 13.07 -18.32 66.81
CA MET A 489 13.74 -19.62 66.61
C MET A 489 13.30 -20.45 65.38
N GLY A 490 14.21 -20.98 64.54
CA GLY A 490 15.68 -21.01 64.58
C GLY A 490 16.24 -22.34 65.11
N SER A 491 17.51 -22.61 64.78
CA SER A 491 18.34 -23.76 65.24
C SER A 491 18.23 -25.10 64.47
N VAL A 492 19.28 -25.35 63.67
CA VAL A 492 20.22 -26.51 63.73
C VAL A 492 19.89 -27.91 63.13
N SER A 493 20.80 -28.36 62.25
CA SER A 493 21.32 -29.72 61.93
C SER A 493 20.41 -30.97 61.83
N GLY A 494 20.67 -31.79 60.81
CA GLY A 494 20.29 -33.22 60.75
C GLY A 494 20.63 -33.89 59.41
N ASP A 495 21.71 -34.66 59.36
CA ASP A 495 22.35 -35.20 58.15
C ASP A 495 21.52 -36.20 57.31
N GLU A 496 21.70 -36.17 55.97
CA GLU A 496 22.17 -37.34 55.16
C GLU A 496 22.45 -36.95 53.67
N ASP A 497 23.24 -37.77 52.97
CA ASP A 497 23.86 -37.52 51.64
C ASP A 497 22.93 -37.00 50.51
N GLY A 498 23.35 -35.91 49.83
CA GLY A 498 22.51 -35.22 48.81
C GLY A 498 23.18 -34.64 47.55
N SER A 499 24.48 -34.89 47.32
CA SER A 499 25.27 -34.43 46.14
C SER A 499 25.38 -32.91 45.90
N VAL A 500 26.39 -32.32 46.57
CA VAL A 500 27.25 -31.18 46.17
C VAL A 500 26.63 -29.81 45.83
N ASP A 501 26.83 -28.86 46.74
CA ASP A 501 27.53 -27.60 46.43
C ASP A 501 28.25 -27.04 47.69
N LEU A 502 29.15 -26.06 47.50
CA LEU A 502 29.79 -25.14 48.48
C LEU A 502 30.85 -25.62 49.51
N SER A 503 31.99 -24.90 49.48
CA SER A 503 32.65 -24.19 50.61
C SER A 503 33.61 -23.13 50.01
N ALA A 504 33.79 -21.87 50.46
CA ALA A 504 33.44 -21.12 51.68
C ALA A 504 34.39 -21.27 52.89
N ASP A 505 34.53 -20.16 53.64
CA ASP A 505 35.23 -19.90 54.92
C ASP A 505 36.67 -19.35 54.79
N GLU A 506 37.03 -18.13 55.25
CA GLU A 506 37.02 -17.45 56.58
C GLU A 506 38.36 -17.59 57.35
N LEU A 507 38.81 -16.52 58.03
CA LEU A 507 39.02 -16.42 59.50
C LEU A 507 40.11 -15.37 59.96
N GLU A 508 39.76 -14.55 60.97
CA GLU A 508 40.55 -13.91 62.07
C GLU A 508 41.90 -13.12 61.91
N GLY A 509 41.97 -11.98 62.64
CA GLY A 509 43.18 -11.38 63.29
C GLY A 509 43.86 -10.16 62.61
N SER A 510 44.57 -9.23 63.29
CA SER A 510 44.63 -8.81 64.72
C SER A 510 45.54 -7.56 64.94
N GLU A 511 45.30 -6.78 66.01
CA GLU A 511 46.23 -5.85 66.76
C GLU A 511 46.63 -4.41 66.25
N ASP A 512 46.44 -3.44 67.18
CA ASP A 512 47.20 -2.24 67.60
C ASP A 512 47.45 -0.91 66.78
N GLY A 513 47.01 0.22 67.40
CA GLY A 513 47.60 1.60 67.41
C GLY A 513 47.35 2.54 66.20
N GLU A 514 47.40 3.89 66.25
CA GLU A 514 47.54 5.04 67.20
C GLU A 514 47.19 6.30 66.32
N GLU A 515 46.56 7.45 66.63
CA GLU A 515 46.02 8.27 67.76
C GLU A 515 44.73 9.02 67.22
N ASP A 516 43.82 9.78 67.89
CA ASP A 516 43.13 9.81 69.20
C ASP A 516 41.96 10.87 69.18
N GLU A 517 40.91 10.74 70.03
CA GLU A 517 39.88 11.74 70.54
C GLU A 517 38.97 12.56 69.53
N ASP A 518 37.66 12.85 69.75
CA ASP A 518 36.78 12.94 70.94
C ASP A 518 35.27 12.55 70.71
N GLU A 519 34.60 12.29 71.84
CA GLU A 519 33.15 12.24 72.24
C GLU A 519 32.19 13.29 71.59
N ASP A 520 30.84 13.21 71.59
CA ASP A 520 29.83 12.12 71.49
C ASP A 520 28.51 12.71 70.85
N GLU A 521 27.21 12.63 71.23
CA GLU A 521 26.40 12.08 72.35
C GLU A 521 24.94 11.76 71.85
N ASP A 522 24.47 10.51 72.03
CA ASP A 522 23.09 9.95 72.14
C ASP A 522 21.81 10.32 71.31
N GLU A 523 20.98 9.26 71.18
CA GLU A 523 19.50 9.17 71.36
C GLU A 523 18.52 8.96 70.17
N ASP A 524 17.36 8.36 70.50
CA ASP A 524 16.61 7.40 69.66
C ASP A 524 15.16 7.83 69.27
N ASP A 525 14.54 7.01 68.40
CA ASP A 525 13.08 6.84 68.15
C ASP A 525 12.29 7.83 67.22
N GLY A 526 11.18 7.36 66.62
CA GLY A 526 10.08 8.24 66.18
C GLY A 526 9.44 8.08 64.77
N GLY A 527 8.95 6.90 64.38
CA GLY A 527 7.68 6.80 63.61
C GLY A 527 7.65 6.84 62.05
N LEU A 528 6.51 6.39 61.47
CA LEU A 528 6.30 6.21 60.02
C LEU A 528 5.76 7.46 59.30
N ARG A 529 6.64 8.38 58.90
CA ARG A 529 6.28 9.76 58.48
C ARG A 529 5.90 9.95 56.99
N TRP A 530 5.50 8.90 56.27
CA TRP A 530 5.34 8.95 54.80
C TRP A 530 4.22 9.88 54.29
N LYS A 531 3.23 10.22 55.12
CA LYS A 531 2.14 11.15 54.77
C LYS A 531 2.42 12.61 55.12
N GLU A 532 3.18 12.89 56.19
CA GLU A 532 3.43 14.26 56.66
C GLU A 532 4.10 15.10 55.55
N ASN A 533 5.14 14.51 54.96
CA ASN A 533 5.92 15.15 53.91
C ASN A 533 5.28 15.04 52.52
N LEU A 534 4.00 14.66 52.36
CA LEU A 534 3.39 14.55 51.03
C LEU A 534 3.22 15.93 50.36
N VAL A 535 2.79 16.95 51.10
CA VAL A 535 2.63 18.33 50.57
C VAL A 535 3.98 19.01 50.38
N GLU A 536 4.92 18.78 51.29
CA GLU A 536 6.33 19.21 51.18
C GLU A 536 7.03 18.56 49.98
N SER A 537 6.87 17.25 49.77
CA SER A 537 7.49 16.53 48.66
C SER A 537 6.83 16.90 47.33
N ALA A 538 5.51 17.09 47.30
CA ALA A 538 4.83 17.66 46.13
C ALA A 538 5.34 19.07 45.82
N ARG A 539 5.56 19.93 46.83
CA ARG A 539 6.19 21.24 46.64
C ARG A 539 7.63 21.14 46.15
N LYS A 540 8.46 20.25 46.70
CA LYS A 540 9.85 20.02 46.28
C LYS A 540 9.93 19.47 44.84
N LEU A 541 9.01 18.57 44.46
CA LEU A 541 8.83 18.04 43.10
C LEU A 541 8.25 19.06 42.09
N HIS A 542 7.48 20.05 42.55
CA HIS A 542 6.93 21.12 41.70
C HIS A 542 7.84 22.33 41.58
N ALA A 543 8.64 22.64 42.61
CA ALA A 543 9.67 23.67 42.57
C ALA A 543 10.84 23.22 41.69
N ASN A 544 11.39 22.04 41.96
CA ASN A 544 12.42 21.43 41.11
C ASN A 544 11.76 20.71 39.92
N LYS A 545 11.24 21.48 38.97
CA LYS A 545 10.95 20.95 37.63
C LYS A 545 12.24 20.36 37.07
N VAL A 546 12.28 19.04 36.91
CA VAL A 546 13.45 18.32 36.39
C VAL A 546 13.75 18.81 34.97
N ALA A 547 14.83 19.57 34.83
CA ALA A 547 15.30 20.06 33.55
C ALA A 547 15.57 18.90 32.58
N PHE A 548 15.45 19.19 31.28
CA PHE A 548 15.74 18.24 30.19
C PHE A 548 14.84 17.00 30.11
N ARG A 549 13.65 16.99 30.75
CA ARG A 549 12.70 15.87 30.63
C ARG A 549 12.16 15.71 29.20
N ALA A 550 12.38 14.56 28.57
CA ALA A 550 11.99 14.31 27.18
C ALA A 550 10.48 14.44 26.91
N ALA A 551 9.62 14.04 27.86
CA ALA A 551 8.16 14.15 27.74
C ALA A 551 7.64 15.60 27.80
N ASP A 552 8.39 16.51 28.44
CA ASP A 552 8.05 17.94 28.46
C ASP A 552 8.55 18.62 27.17
N LEU A 553 9.70 18.20 26.62
CA LEU A 553 10.16 18.65 25.29
C LEU A 553 9.16 18.27 24.19
N SER A 554 8.71 17.02 24.14
CA SER A 554 7.77 16.57 23.11
C SER A 554 6.44 17.31 23.17
N ARG A 555 6.02 17.79 24.35
CA ARG A 555 4.86 18.66 24.52
C ARG A 555 5.12 20.08 24.04
N LEU A 556 6.23 20.69 24.46
CA LEU A 556 6.59 22.08 24.15
C LEU A 556 6.93 22.29 22.66
N MET A 557 7.55 21.31 22.00
CA MET A 557 7.96 21.40 20.60
C MET A 557 6.80 21.57 19.59
N TYR A 558 5.58 21.18 19.98
CA TYR A 558 4.37 21.36 19.17
C TYR A 558 3.45 22.49 19.68
N ASP A 559 3.91 23.30 20.64
CA ASP A 559 3.15 24.44 21.16
C ASP A 559 3.40 25.68 20.30
N LEU A 560 2.49 25.94 19.35
CA LEU A 560 2.55 27.09 18.44
C LEU A 560 2.45 28.46 19.14
N THR A 561 2.27 28.52 20.46
CA THR A 561 2.32 29.78 21.23
C THR A 561 3.73 30.18 21.66
N LEU A 562 4.74 29.32 21.46
CA LEU A 562 6.11 29.51 21.92
C LEU A 562 7.10 29.57 20.75
N SER A 563 8.12 30.43 20.84
CA SER A 563 9.27 30.35 19.93
C SER A 563 10.19 29.17 20.28
N PRO A 564 10.98 28.62 19.33
CA PRO A 564 11.95 27.55 19.63
C PRO A 564 12.95 27.95 20.71
N SER A 565 13.36 29.21 20.75
CA SER A 565 14.18 29.80 21.81
C SER A 565 13.51 29.70 23.19
N GLN A 566 12.25 30.13 23.31
CA GLN A 566 11.47 30.02 24.56
C GLN A 566 11.19 28.58 24.97
N VAL A 567 11.00 27.66 24.01
CA VAL A 567 10.88 26.21 24.28
C VAL A 567 12.15 25.68 24.92
N ILE A 568 13.33 26.05 24.39
CA ILE A 568 14.62 25.62 24.95
C ILE A 568 14.81 26.16 26.36
N SER A 569 14.58 27.46 26.62
CA SER A 569 14.69 28.03 27.98
C SER A 569 13.71 27.38 28.98
N LYS A 570 12.45 27.17 28.59
CA LYS A 570 11.44 26.50 29.44
C LYS A 570 11.75 25.02 29.68
N TRP A 571 12.53 24.38 28.82
CA TRP A 571 12.94 22.98 28.93
C TRP A 571 14.26 22.77 29.69
N SER A 572 15.21 23.72 29.56
CA SER A 572 16.44 23.76 30.37
C SER A 572 16.19 24.21 31.82
N GLY A 573 15.00 24.74 32.11
CA GLY A 573 14.65 25.28 33.42
C GLY A 573 15.15 26.72 33.65
N GLN A 574 15.77 27.34 32.65
CA GLN A 574 16.22 28.73 32.72
C GLN A 574 15.01 29.67 32.66
N THR A 575 14.71 30.32 33.79
CA THR A 575 13.87 31.51 33.80
C THR A 575 14.53 32.61 32.97
N ALA A 576 13.81 33.12 31.98
CA ALA A 576 14.21 34.34 31.31
C ALA A 576 13.92 35.51 32.25
N ASP A 577 14.90 35.90 33.06
CA ASP A 577 14.83 37.13 33.84
C ASP A 577 14.83 38.33 32.87
N GLU A 578 13.75 39.11 32.88
CA GLU A 578 13.67 40.41 32.19
C GLU A 578 14.53 41.49 32.89
N HIS A 579 15.38 41.09 33.86
CA HIS A 579 16.25 41.94 34.65
C HIS A 579 17.73 41.53 34.51
N MET A 580 18.35 41.93 33.41
CA MET A 580 19.80 42.17 33.37
C MET A 580 20.07 43.65 33.10
N ALA A 581 20.81 44.27 34.02
CA ALA A 581 21.18 45.69 34.01
C ALA A 581 20.01 46.70 34.00
N ALA A 582 19.27 46.74 35.12
CA ALA A 582 18.84 48.03 35.66
C ALA A 582 20.06 48.75 36.27
N GLY A 583 20.96 49.24 35.40
CA GLY A 583 21.94 50.24 35.78
C GLY A 583 21.27 51.61 35.86
N GLU A 584 21.72 52.47 36.77
CA GLU A 584 21.10 53.77 37.03
C GLU A 584 21.08 54.68 35.79
N ASP A 585 20.02 55.48 35.65
CA ASP A 585 19.83 56.39 34.52
C ASP A 585 20.82 57.58 34.58
N ASP A 586 21.87 57.54 33.76
CA ASP A 586 22.51 58.76 33.25
C ASP A 586 21.63 59.33 32.11
N GLU A 587 20.95 60.45 32.38
CA GLU A 587 20.01 61.10 31.47
C GLU A 587 20.70 61.82 30.28
N ASP A 588 21.08 61.11 29.19
CA ASP A 588 21.20 61.71 27.82
C ASP A 588 21.64 60.72 26.68
N ASP A 589 20.83 59.71 26.28
CA ASP A 589 20.99 59.10 24.92
C ASP A 589 19.78 58.32 24.34
N ASN A 590 18.55 58.68 24.71
CA ASN A 590 17.34 57.84 24.51
C ASN A 590 16.76 57.82 23.07
N PHE A 591 17.58 57.99 22.02
CA PHE A 591 17.10 58.14 20.62
C PHE A 591 17.61 57.08 19.61
N PHE A 592 18.64 56.28 19.90
CA PHE A 592 19.28 55.39 18.90
C PHE A 592 19.48 53.91 19.27
N LYS A 593 18.60 53.31 20.09
CA LYS A 593 18.53 51.84 20.22
C LYS A 593 17.71 51.20 19.08
N LYS A 594 18.39 50.88 17.97
CA LYS A 594 17.80 50.05 16.89
C LYS A 594 17.48 48.65 17.47
N ALA A 595 16.26 48.15 17.23
CA ALA A 595 15.79 46.89 17.81
C ALA A 595 16.71 45.70 17.44
N LYS A 596 17.11 44.90 18.44
CA LYS A 596 17.97 43.71 18.27
C LYS A 596 17.24 42.50 17.67
N THR A 597 15.90 42.55 17.59
CA THR A 597 15.02 41.49 17.08
C THR A 597 15.42 40.93 15.71
N ASP A 598 15.96 41.77 14.82
CA ASP A 598 16.38 41.37 13.48
C ASP A 598 17.54 40.34 13.50
N GLN A 599 18.38 40.32 14.55
CA GLN A 599 19.51 39.39 14.65
C GLN A 599 19.12 38.05 15.26
N GLU A 600 18.18 38.03 16.21
CA GLU A 600 17.68 36.79 16.80
C GLU A 600 16.79 36.04 15.81
N THR A 601 15.84 36.72 15.16
CA THR A 601 14.98 36.13 14.12
C THR A 601 15.78 35.57 12.92
N THR A 602 16.90 36.20 12.54
CA THR A 602 17.78 35.69 11.47
C THR A 602 18.79 34.62 11.91
N LEU A 603 18.82 34.26 13.20
CA LEU A 603 19.44 33.05 13.73
C LEU A 603 18.44 31.90 13.86
N GLU A 604 17.21 32.18 14.29
CA GLU A 604 16.14 31.16 14.46
C GLU A 604 15.77 30.45 13.15
N ASP A 605 15.81 31.15 12.00
CA ASP A 605 15.49 30.59 10.68
C ASP A 605 16.59 29.67 10.06
N ARG A 606 17.68 29.37 10.80
CA ARG A 606 18.87 28.68 10.23
C ARG A 606 18.94 27.19 10.59
N GLN A 607 18.95 26.33 9.57
CA GLN A 607 19.14 24.88 9.70
C GLN A 607 20.55 24.44 10.20
N THR A 608 21.47 25.38 10.41
CA THR A 608 22.82 25.08 10.92
C THR A 608 23.20 26.15 11.93
N PRO A 609 23.48 25.77 13.19
CA PRO A 609 23.89 26.72 14.21
C PRO A 609 25.26 27.32 13.85
N ARG A 610 25.51 28.55 14.29
CA ARG A 610 26.86 29.11 14.36
C ARG A 610 27.42 28.80 15.73
N TYR A 611 28.55 28.09 15.77
CA TYR A 611 29.31 27.88 16.99
C TYR A 611 30.27 29.06 17.20
N ASN A 612 30.36 29.55 18.43
CA ASN A 612 31.42 30.47 18.84
C ASN A 612 32.64 29.62 19.20
N TYR A 613 33.65 29.60 18.33
CA TYR A 613 34.83 28.75 18.53
C TYR A 613 35.66 29.18 19.74
N ASP A 614 35.73 30.49 20.02
CA ASP A 614 36.50 31.04 21.14
C ASP A 614 35.96 30.54 22.49
N ALA A 615 34.65 30.63 22.71
CA ALA A 615 33.96 30.11 23.90
C ALA A 615 33.83 28.57 23.94
N LEU A 616 34.23 27.87 22.87
CA LEU A 616 34.43 26.43 22.88
C LEU A 616 35.88 26.07 23.21
N ALA A 617 36.86 26.87 22.76
CA ALA A 617 38.26 26.70 23.14
C ALA A 617 38.42 26.87 24.66
N GLU A 618 37.98 28.00 25.21
CA GLU A 618 37.97 28.29 26.66
C GLU A 618 37.36 27.14 27.47
N LYS A 619 36.24 26.57 27.00
CA LYS A 619 35.55 25.45 27.67
C LYS A 619 36.24 24.07 27.53
N TRP A 620 37.06 23.87 26.50
CA TRP A 620 37.76 22.59 26.26
C TRP A 620 39.27 22.66 26.53
N GLU A 621 39.78 23.82 26.94
CA GLU A 621 41.10 24.00 27.57
C GLU A 621 41.09 23.51 29.03
N ASP A 622 39.94 23.53 29.72
CA ASP A 622 39.76 22.95 31.05
C ASP A 622 39.97 21.42 31.06
N GLU A 623 41.04 20.95 31.72
CA GLU A 623 41.35 19.52 31.80
C GLU A 623 40.22 18.68 32.42
N GLU A 624 39.47 19.20 33.39
CA GLU A 624 38.32 18.51 33.98
C GLU A 624 37.23 18.21 32.94
N HIS A 625 36.98 19.16 32.03
CA HIS A 625 36.03 18.98 30.93
C HIS A 625 36.55 17.98 29.89
N VAL A 626 37.85 17.97 29.60
CA VAL A 626 38.50 16.93 28.76
C VAL A 626 38.43 15.55 29.44
N GLN A 627 38.65 15.46 30.76
CA GLN A 627 38.52 14.23 31.54
C GLN A 627 37.07 13.73 31.59
N SER A 628 36.07 14.62 31.56
CA SER A 628 34.66 14.23 31.43
C SER A 628 34.32 13.63 30.05
N LEU A 629 35.07 14.00 29.00
CA LEU A 629 34.95 13.43 27.65
C LEU A 629 35.78 12.16 27.44
N LYS A 630 36.91 11.99 28.15
CA LYS A 630 37.77 10.78 28.11
C LYS A 630 36.97 9.46 27.99
N PRO A 631 35.97 9.13 28.84
CA PRO A 631 35.24 7.86 28.76
C PRO A 631 34.36 7.68 27.50
N ARG A 632 34.31 8.65 26.57
CA ARG A 632 33.72 8.51 25.23
C ARG A 632 34.74 8.18 24.13
N PHE A 633 36.02 8.19 24.45
CA PHE A 633 37.11 7.80 23.56
C PHE A 633 37.71 6.47 24.00
N THR A 634 38.05 5.59 23.05
CA THR A 634 38.65 4.28 23.30
C THR A 634 40.01 4.32 24.02
N LYS A 635 40.68 5.47 24.05
CA LYS A 635 41.92 5.70 24.83
C LYS A 635 41.67 6.25 26.24
N GLY A 636 40.45 6.70 26.56
CA GLY A 636 40.22 7.59 27.69
C GLY A 636 39.92 6.92 29.03
N SER A 637 39.74 5.59 29.07
CA SER A 637 39.80 4.82 30.32
C SER A 637 41.24 4.71 30.85
N ASN A 638 42.25 4.79 29.98
CA ASN A 638 43.62 4.37 30.28
C ASN A 638 44.62 5.53 30.13
N ALA A 639 44.59 6.50 31.04
CA ALA A 639 45.66 7.49 31.17
C ALA A 639 45.76 8.07 32.61
N THR A 640 46.30 7.24 33.50
CA THR A 640 46.93 7.58 34.78
C THR A 640 48.04 6.53 35.04
N GLY A 641 49.32 6.93 35.07
CA GLY A 641 50.44 6.02 35.38
C GLY A 641 51.57 5.98 34.33
N ALA A 642 52.59 6.83 34.54
CA ALA A 642 53.99 6.72 34.10
C ALA A 642 54.35 5.88 32.84
N ASN A 643 54.52 6.56 31.70
CA ASN A 643 55.77 6.58 30.90
C ASN A 643 55.52 7.19 29.50
N ALA A 644 55.74 8.51 29.37
CA ALA A 644 55.71 9.23 28.09
C ALA A 644 56.42 10.60 28.19
N ASP A 645 57.58 10.67 28.84
CA ASP A 645 58.34 11.91 29.03
C ASP A 645 59.65 11.87 28.23
N SER A 646 59.54 12.04 26.91
CA SER A 646 60.69 12.13 26.01
C SER A 646 60.38 12.92 24.73
N GLU A 647 60.83 14.18 24.73
CA GLU A 647 61.14 15.04 23.57
C GLU A 647 59.97 15.64 22.75
N ASN A 648 60.30 16.74 22.06
CA ASN A 648 59.40 17.78 21.54
C ASN A 648 59.96 18.35 20.22
N GLU A 649 59.14 19.14 19.51
CA GLU A 649 59.47 20.00 18.34
C GLU A 649 59.63 19.30 16.97
N GLY A 650 58.97 19.85 15.94
CA GLY A 650 59.00 19.38 14.55
C GLY A 650 57.89 20.00 13.69
N GLU A 651 58.19 21.10 12.98
CA GLU A 651 57.25 22.01 12.31
C GLU A 651 56.48 21.45 11.07
N ASP A 652 55.44 22.17 10.64
CA ASP A 652 54.61 21.91 9.45
C ASP A 652 55.37 21.86 8.10
N ALA A 653 55.00 20.93 7.21
CA ALA A 653 55.07 21.15 5.74
C ALA A 653 54.23 20.16 4.88
N GLU A 654 53.20 20.71 4.22
CA GLU A 654 52.69 20.41 2.86
C GLU A 654 53.14 19.16 2.03
N ALA A 655 52.11 18.49 1.48
CA ALA A 655 51.96 18.03 0.08
C ALA A 655 52.27 16.57 -0.41
N SER A 656 51.39 16.17 -1.34
CA SER A 656 51.51 15.21 -2.46
C SER A 656 51.45 13.68 -2.29
N GLU A 657 50.35 13.12 -2.84
CA GLU A 657 50.24 12.05 -3.86
C GLU A 657 50.70 10.59 -3.61
N ASP A 658 50.02 9.68 -4.34
CA ASP A 658 50.05 8.21 -4.35
C ASP A 658 51.43 7.51 -4.26
N ASP A 659 51.47 6.35 -3.58
CA ASP A 659 51.88 5.09 -4.24
C ASP A 659 51.26 3.83 -3.59
N GLU A 660 51.38 2.69 -4.25
CA GLU A 660 50.75 1.40 -3.91
C GLU A 660 51.57 0.53 -2.93
N SER A 661 50.86 -0.18 -2.03
CA SER A 661 51.20 -1.50 -1.43
C SER A 661 52.63 -1.78 -0.87
N ASP A 662 52.69 -2.15 0.41
CA ASP A 662 53.58 -3.24 0.86
C ASP A 662 52.87 -4.13 1.91
N GLU A 663 53.14 -5.43 1.89
CA GLU A 663 52.53 -6.44 2.75
C GLU A 663 53.41 -6.66 4.01
N GLY A 664 53.36 -5.68 4.93
CA GLY A 664 54.10 -5.73 6.19
C GLY A 664 53.52 -6.71 7.22
N ASP A 665 53.81 -8.00 7.08
CA ASP A 665 53.60 -9.00 8.13
C ASP A 665 54.42 -8.60 9.38
N GLY A 666 53.73 -8.16 10.44
CA GLY A 666 54.37 -7.74 11.70
C GLY A 666 55.09 -8.91 12.38
N GLU A 667 56.38 -8.74 12.67
CA GLU A 667 57.26 -9.80 13.16
C GLU A 667 56.78 -10.37 14.50
N PHE A 668 56.58 -11.69 14.53
CA PHE A 668 56.20 -12.43 15.74
C PHE A 668 57.48 -12.75 16.53
N GLU A 669 57.87 -11.86 17.44
CA GLU A 669 59.10 -12.01 18.22
C GLU A 669 58.99 -13.19 19.21
N ASP A 670 59.90 -14.17 19.07
CA ASP A 670 59.83 -15.49 19.71
C ASP A 670 60.30 -15.40 21.18
N LEU A 671 59.38 -15.09 22.09
CA LEU A 671 59.67 -14.78 23.51
C LEU A 671 59.91 -16.04 24.40
N GLU A 672 60.67 -17.01 23.89
CA GLU A 672 61.24 -18.15 24.64
C GLU A 672 62.76 -18.27 24.41
N ALA A 673 63.53 -17.22 24.75
CA ALA A 673 64.99 -17.23 24.64
C ALA A 673 65.71 -16.51 25.80
N ALA A 674 66.44 -17.30 26.61
CA ALA A 674 67.44 -16.92 27.62
C ALA A 674 66.97 -16.06 28.82
N ALA A 675 67.19 -16.60 30.02
CA ALA A 675 67.35 -15.82 31.25
C ALA A 675 68.84 -15.58 31.52
N ASP A 676 69.17 -14.50 32.22
CA ASP A 676 69.91 -14.49 33.51
C ASP A 676 70.50 -13.09 33.79
N GLU A 677 70.14 -12.51 34.97
CA GLU A 677 70.79 -11.41 35.74
C GLU A 677 70.98 -10.04 35.01
N ASP A 678 70.73 -8.85 35.60
CA ASP A 678 70.78 -8.40 37.00
C ASP A 678 69.45 -7.79 37.54
N PRO A 679 69.17 -7.85 38.86
CA PRO A 679 67.97 -7.28 39.48
C PRO A 679 68.25 -6.05 40.37
N GLU A 680 67.64 -4.89 40.07
CA GLU A 680 67.54 -3.78 41.04
C GLU A 680 66.22 -2.98 40.87
N ALA A 681 65.57 -2.66 41.99
CA ALA A 681 64.42 -1.76 42.12
C ALA A 681 63.05 -2.15 41.46
N THR A 682 62.62 -3.41 41.57
CA THR A 682 61.17 -3.73 41.61
C THR A 682 60.71 -3.95 43.04
N ALA A 683 59.73 -3.16 43.52
CA ALA A 683 58.99 -3.51 44.72
C ALA A 683 58.08 -4.71 44.42
N GLU A 684 58.07 -5.72 45.28
CA GLU A 684 57.35 -6.98 45.06
C GLU A 684 55.83 -6.77 45.18
N LEU A 685 55.16 -6.52 44.06
CA LEU A 685 53.72 -6.75 43.94
C LEU A 685 53.46 -8.25 44.06
N THR A 686 52.38 -8.63 44.75
CA THR A 686 52.10 -10.05 44.97
C THR A 686 51.72 -10.75 43.66
N LEU A 687 52.02 -12.05 43.59
CA LEU A 687 51.73 -12.88 42.41
C LEU A 687 50.20 -12.98 42.12
N GLU A 688 49.36 -12.62 43.09
CA GLU A 688 47.91 -12.49 42.93
C GLU A 688 47.49 -11.13 42.35
N GLU A 689 48.16 -10.03 42.74
CA GLU A 689 48.00 -8.72 42.11
C GLU A 689 48.49 -8.73 40.65
N GLU A 690 49.61 -9.39 40.34
CA GLU A 690 50.04 -9.61 38.95
C GLU A 690 49.00 -10.41 38.15
N ARG A 691 48.39 -11.44 38.75
CA ARG A 691 47.32 -12.20 38.10
C ARG A 691 46.08 -11.34 37.89
N ALA A 692 45.71 -10.49 38.86
CA ALA A 692 44.58 -9.58 38.76
C ALA A 692 44.81 -8.49 37.69
N GLN A 693 46.02 -7.90 37.62
CA GLN A 693 46.40 -6.97 36.56
C GLN A 693 46.42 -7.64 35.18
N ASN A 694 46.93 -8.87 35.06
CA ASN A 694 46.94 -9.62 33.81
C ASN A 694 45.55 -10.16 33.42
N ALA A 695 44.62 -10.34 34.36
CA ALA A 695 43.21 -10.60 34.09
C ALA A 695 42.52 -9.34 33.56
N LYS A 696 42.65 -8.20 34.25
CA LYS A 696 42.14 -6.89 33.80
C LYS A 696 42.67 -6.52 32.42
N ARG A 697 43.98 -6.63 32.17
CA ARG A 697 44.58 -6.45 30.82
C ARG A 697 43.97 -7.37 29.76
N LYS A 698 43.62 -8.62 30.09
CA LYS A 698 42.97 -9.54 29.14
C LYS A 698 41.50 -9.19 28.89
N GLU A 699 40.79 -8.69 29.89
CA GLU A 699 39.42 -8.20 29.75
C GLU A 699 39.38 -6.86 29.00
N GLU A 700 40.32 -5.95 29.26
CA GLU A 700 40.55 -4.72 28.49
C GLU A 700 40.93 -5.02 27.04
N LEU A 701 41.85 -5.97 26.78
CA LEU A 701 42.17 -6.40 25.41
C LEU A 701 40.97 -7.04 24.71
N LYS A 702 40.14 -7.80 25.43
CA LYS A 702 38.90 -8.38 24.89
C LYS A 702 37.85 -7.30 24.59
N LEU A 703 37.66 -6.33 25.47
CA LEU A 703 36.76 -5.19 25.25
C LEU A 703 37.25 -4.31 24.09
N ARG A 704 38.55 -4.03 24.02
CA ARG A 704 39.18 -3.33 22.91
C ARG A 704 38.98 -4.08 21.59
N PHE A 705 39.15 -5.41 21.58
CA PHE A 705 38.87 -6.23 20.41
C PHE A 705 37.37 -6.26 20.04
N GLU A 706 36.46 -6.25 21.03
CA GLU A 706 35.01 -6.12 20.83
C GLU A 706 34.56 -4.69 20.42
N GLU A 707 35.42 -3.68 20.57
CA GLU A 707 35.20 -2.29 20.13
C GLU A 707 35.83 -2.00 18.75
N GLU A 708 37.09 -2.42 18.53
CA GLU A 708 37.78 -2.32 17.22
C GLU A 708 37.09 -3.22 16.18
N ASP A 709 36.76 -4.45 16.59
CA ASP A 709 35.99 -5.41 15.79
C ASP A 709 34.50 -5.40 16.24
N ARG A 710 33.95 -4.25 16.63
CA ARG A 710 32.52 -4.05 16.98
C ARG A 710 31.59 -4.24 15.79
N GLU A 711 31.99 -3.68 14.66
CA GLU A 711 31.46 -4.11 13.36
C GLU A 711 31.91 -5.55 13.09
N GLY A 712 33.15 -5.91 13.38
CA GLY A 712 33.77 -7.23 13.20
C GLY A 712 33.06 -8.46 13.72
N PHE A 713 32.49 -8.48 14.93
CA PHE A 713 31.70 -9.59 15.47
C PHE A 713 30.26 -9.60 14.93
N ALA A 714 29.66 -8.42 14.73
CA ALA A 714 28.43 -8.31 13.94
C ALA A 714 28.68 -8.73 12.47
N ASN A 715 29.93 -8.61 12.02
CA ASN A 715 30.47 -9.05 10.74
C ASN A 715 31.06 -10.46 10.82
N ALA A 716 31.20 -11.14 11.95
CA ALA A 716 31.26 -12.59 11.94
C ALA A 716 29.91 -13.05 11.37
N ALA A 717 28.82 -12.51 11.92
CA ALA A 717 27.45 -12.72 11.44
C ALA A 717 27.02 -11.96 10.16
N LYS A 718 27.87 -11.15 9.50
CA LYS A 718 27.60 -10.49 8.19
C LYS A 718 28.68 -10.71 7.11
N LYS A 719 29.89 -11.12 7.48
CA LYS A 719 30.96 -11.60 6.59
C LYS A 719 30.77 -13.12 6.40
N ASP A 720 30.20 -13.82 7.40
CA ASP A 720 29.32 -14.98 7.17
C ASP A 720 27.92 -14.58 6.60
N ILE A 721 27.81 -13.44 5.89
CA ILE A 721 26.76 -13.16 4.88
C ILE A 721 27.39 -12.77 3.53
N GLU A 722 28.42 -11.92 3.48
CA GLU A 722 29.08 -11.54 2.23
C GLU A 722 30.02 -12.61 1.65
N ALA A 723 30.84 -13.27 2.46
CA ALA A 723 31.64 -14.42 1.99
C ALA A 723 30.77 -15.67 1.75
N THR A 724 29.62 -15.76 2.43
CA THR A 724 28.67 -16.87 2.34
C THR A 724 27.47 -16.60 1.41
N GLU A 725 27.45 -15.50 0.63
CA GLU A 725 26.55 -15.38 -0.54
C GLU A 725 26.71 -16.57 -1.52
N GLN A 726 27.82 -17.31 -1.41
CA GLN A 726 28.13 -18.52 -2.17
C GLN A 726 27.74 -19.84 -1.46
N GLU A 727 27.40 -19.82 -0.16
CA GLU A 727 27.05 -21.02 0.63
C GLU A 727 25.62 -21.01 1.22
N PHE A 728 24.98 -19.85 1.42
CA PHE A 728 23.59 -19.77 1.86
C PHE A 728 22.63 -20.44 0.86
N GLY A 729 21.67 -21.21 1.39
CA GLY A 729 20.56 -21.71 0.59
C GLY A 729 19.56 -20.60 0.25
N GLU A 730 18.93 -20.69 -0.93
CA GLU A 730 17.88 -19.75 -1.36
C GLU A 730 16.70 -19.63 -0.37
N ASP A 731 16.50 -20.63 0.51
CA ASP A 731 15.53 -20.58 1.62
C ASP A 731 15.91 -19.56 2.69
N GLU A 732 17.20 -19.48 3.04
CA GLU A 732 17.70 -18.73 4.20
C GLU A 732 17.66 -17.22 3.94
N TRP A 733 17.95 -16.78 2.71
CA TRP A 733 17.78 -15.37 2.31
C TRP A 733 16.32 -14.89 2.49
N TYR A 734 15.33 -15.70 2.11
CA TYR A 734 13.92 -15.31 2.20
C TYR A 734 13.45 -15.20 3.66
N ASP A 735 13.80 -16.16 4.51
CA ASP A 735 13.43 -16.12 5.92
C ASP A 735 14.27 -15.08 6.71
N ALA A 736 15.52 -14.79 6.32
CA ALA A 736 16.34 -13.71 6.89
C ALA A 736 15.79 -12.32 6.54
N GLN A 737 15.44 -12.05 5.27
CA GLN A 737 14.76 -10.82 4.87
C GLN A 737 13.45 -10.63 5.64
N LYS A 738 12.68 -11.71 5.82
CA LYS A 738 11.45 -11.67 6.62
C LYS A 738 11.72 -11.41 8.11
N ALA A 739 12.81 -11.94 8.66
CA ALA A 739 13.22 -11.68 10.04
C ALA A 739 13.68 -10.23 10.24
N MET A 740 14.39 -9.63 9.29
CA MET A 740 14.75 -8.20 9.31
C MET A 740 13.49 -7.32 9.30
N LEU A 741 12.51 -7.61 8.43
CA LEU A 741 11.24 -6.88 8.40
C LEU A 741 10.43 -7.05 9.70
N GLN A 742 10.46 -8.23 10.33
CA GLN A 742 9.81 -8.45 11.63
C GLN A 742 10.50 -7.66 12.74
N LYS A 743 11.84 -7.71 12.82
CA LYS A 743 12.63 -6.92 13.79
C LYS A 743 12.29 -5.44 13.72
N GLN A 744 12.16 -4.86 12.52
CA GLN A 744 11.76 -3.45 12.37
C GLN A 744 10.34 -3.18 12.91
N LEU A 745 9.37 -4.07 12.66
CA LEU A 745 8.02 -3.92 13.21
C LEU A 745 8.00 -4.03 14.74
N ASP A 746 8.83 -4.91 15.31
CA ASP A 746 8.96 -5.11 16.75
C ASP A 746 9.66 -3.90 17.42
N ILE A 747 10.67 -3.31 16.78
CA ILE A 747 11.35 -2.07 17.20
C ILE A 747 10.36 -0.89 17.20
N ASN A 748 9.70 -0.62 16.07
CA ASN A 748 8.72 0.47 15.96
C ASN A 748 7.64 0.38 17.05
N ARG A 749 7.21 -0.84 17.39
CA ARG A 749 6.24 -1.08 18.46
C ARG A 749 6.81 -0.73 19.84
N ALA A 750 8.01 -1.21 20.16
CA ALA A 750 8.65 -0.93 21.45
C ALA A 750 8.86 0.57 21.68
N GLU A 751 9.22 1.31 20.62
CA GLU A 751 9.33 2.77 20.63
C GLU A 751 7.97 3.44 20.90
N PHE A 752 6.94 3.16 20.09
CA PHE A 752 5.63 3.82 20.26
C PHE A 752 4.87 3.42 21.52
N ASP A 753 4.98 2.16 21.96
CA ASP A 753 4.30 1.69 23.18
C ASP A 753 4.91 2.32 24.47
N SER A 754 6.07 2.99 24.38
CA SER A 754 6.66 3.80 25.47
C SER A 754 6.06 5.20 25.66
N LEU A 755 5.45 5.78 24.61
CA LEU A 755 4.88 7.13 24.63
C LEU A 755 3.49 7.16 25.26
N ASP A 756 3.06 8.30 25.81
CA ASP A 756 1.68 8.49 26.29
C ASP A 756 0.66 8.41 25.13
N PRO A 757 -0.63 8.12 25.38
CA PRO A 757 -1.62 7.92 24.32
C PRO A 757 -1.83 9.13 23.40
N VAL A 758 -1.63 10.37 23.87
CA VAL A 758 -1.88 11.59 23.08
C VAL A 758 -0.67 11.88 22.18
N SER A 759 0.55 11.84 22.72
CA SER A 759 1.77 11.96 21.90
C SER A 759 1.89 10.80 20.92
N ARG A 760 1.52 9.58 21.32
CA ARG A 760 1.45 8.40 20.44
C ARG A 760 0.46 8.61 19.30
N ALA A 761 -0.76 9.08 19.56
CA ALA A 761 -1.73 9.39 18.52
C ALA A 761 -1.23 10.45 17.53
N ARG A 762 -0.50 11.47 18.01
CA ARG A 762 0.12 12.49 17.15
C ARG A 762 1.28 11.95 16.30
N ALA A 763 2.18 11.16 16.88
CA ALA A 763 3.40 10.69 16.22
C ALA A 763 3.17 9.45 15.32
N GLU A 764 2.39 8.47 15.77
CA GLU A 764 2.11 7.24 15.03
C GLU A 764 0.83 7.33 14.16
N GLY A 765 -0.08 8.25 14.50
CA GLY A 765 -1.45 8.26 14.01
C GLY A 765 -2.34 7.24 14.73
N PHE A 766 -3.61 7.19 14.33
CA PHE A 766 -4.55 6.18 14.84
C PHE A 766 -4.26 4.82 14.21
N LYS A 767 -3.96 3.81 15.05
CA LYS A 767 -3.65 2.44 14.65
C LYS A 767 -4.80 1.82 13.84
N ALA A 768 -4.47 1.00 12.83
CA ALA A 768 -5.47 0.14 12.19
C ALA A 768 -6.10 -0.81 13.23
N GLY A 769 -7.37 -1.18 13.06
CA GLY A 769 -8.11 -2.00 14.05
C GLY A 769 -8.98 -1.18 15.00
N THR A 770 -8.59 0.05 15.32
CA THR A 770 -9.37 1.03 16.10
C THR A 770 -10.68 1.38 15.37
N TYR A 771 -11.76 1.51 16.14
CA TYR A 771 -13.03 2.07 15.68
C TYR A 771 -12.99 3.60 15.88
N ALA A 772 -13.31 4.38 14.85
CA ALA A 772 -13.13 5.84 14.89
C ALA A 772 -14.34 6.59 14.34
N ARG A 773 -14.60 7.78 14.90
CA ARG A 773 -15.48 8.82 14.34
C ARG A 773 -14.61 9.77 13.52
N ILE A 774 -14.86 9.88 12.22
CA ILE A 774 -14.17 10.78 11.29
C ILE A 774 -15.16 11.87 10.88
N VAL A 775 -14.89 13.12 11.23
CA VAL A 775 -15.70 14.27 10.82
C VAL A 775 -15.12 14.86 9.53
N LEU A 776 -15.91 14.87 8.46
CA LEU A 776 -15.56 15.48 7.18
C LEU A 776 -16.16 16.89 7.09
N ASP A 777 -15.33 17.87 6.73
CA ASP A 777 -15.75 19.24 6.41
C ASP A 777 -16.12 19.37 4.93
N LYS A 778 -17.00 20.31 4.61
CA LYS A 778 -17.45 20.69 3.25
C LYS A 778 -17.91 19.52 2.38
N VAL A 779 -18.88 18.78 2.88
CA VAL A 779 -19.49 17.65 2.16
C VAL A 779 -20.72 18.14 1.38
N PRO A 780 -20.80 17.95 0.04
CA PRO A 780 -21.92 18.46 -0.75
C PRO A 780 -23.28 17.96 -0.28
N TYR A 781 -24.27 18.87 -0.22
CA TYR A 781 -25.61 18.56 0.30
C TYR A 781 -26.30 17.40 -0.45
N GLU A 782 -26.00 17.23 -1.74
CA GLU A 782 -26.57 16.18 -2.57
C GLU A 782 -26.24 14.79 -2.02
N PHE A 783 -25.02 14.57 -1.49
CA PHE A 783 -24.61 13.30 -0.88
C PHE A 783 -25.49 12.92 0.31
N VAL A 784 -25.89 13.92 1.12
CA VAL A 784 -26.75 13.70 2.29
C VAL A 784 -28.20 13.48 1.88
N ARG A 785 -28.68 14.17 0.82
CA ARG A 785 -30.02 13.96 0.23
C ARG A 785 -30.14 12.60 -0.47
N SER A 786 -29.11 12.15 -1.19
CA SER A 786 -29.10 10.92 -2.01
C SER A 786 -28.68 9.66 -1.24
N PHE A 787 -28.14 9.81 -0.01
CA PHE A 787 -27.50 8.73 0.75
C PHE A 787 -28.35 7.45 0.79
N ASN A 788 -27.72 6.32 0.48
CA ASN A 788 -28.38 5.02 0.40
C ASN A 788 -27.49 3.92 1.01
N PRO A 789 -27.90 3.26 2.10
CA PRO A 789 -27.05 2.29 2.81
C PRO A 789 -26.75 1.00 2.01
N LYS A 790 -27.32 0.82 0.81
CA LYS A 790 -26.93 -0.24 -0.13
C LYS A 790 -25.64 0.08 -0.91
N LEU A 791 -25.18 1.33 -0.88
CA LEU A 791 -23.95 1.79 -1.53
C LEU A 791 -22.85 1.93 -0.46
N PRO A 792 -21.75 1.17 -0.51
CA PRO A 792 -20.70 1.27 0.50
C PRO A 792 -19.95 2.60 0.41
N VAL A 793 -19.99 3.38 1.49
CA VAL A 793 -19.14 4.57 1.65
C VAL A 793 -17.76 4.15 2.15
N ILE A 794 -16.74 4.50 1.37
CA ILE A 794 -15.34 4.18 1.63
C ILE A 794 -14.57 5.49 1.77
N ILE A 795 -13.70 5.55 2.77
CA ILE A 795 -12.78 6.66 3.05
C ILE A 795 -11.39 6.16 2.67
N GLY A 796 -10.79 6.71 1.61
CA GLY A 796 -9.41 6.39 1.23
C GLY A 796 -8.47 7.54 1.54
N GLY A 797 -7.48 7.35 2.41
CA GLY A 797 -6.44 8.34 2.64
C GLY A 797 -5.57 8.53 1.39
N LEU A 798 -5.33 9.80 1.04
CA LEU A 798 -4.50 10.21 -0.09
C LEU A 798 -3.07 10.51 0.39
N ALA A 799 -2.06 10.01 -0.33
CA ALA A 799 -0.68 10.42 -0.07
C ALA A 799 -0.42 11.84 -0.66
N PRO A 800 0.57 12.61 -0.16
CA PRO A 800 0.92 13.95 -0.70
C PRO A 800 1.38 13.94 -2.16
N THR A 801 1.73 12.78 -2.71
CA THR A 801 1.94 12.59 -4.15
C THR A 801 0.64 12.56 -4.94
N GLU A 802 -0.45 12.06 -4.36
CA GLU A 802 -1.73 11.84 -5.04
C GLU A 802 -2.63 13.06 -5.08
N ASP A 803 -2.37 14.09 -4.26
CA ASP A 803 -3.07 15.37 -4.36
C ASP A 803 -2.62 16.20 -5.59
N ARG A 804 -1.41 15.93 -6.10
CA ARG A 804 -0.83 16.64 -7.25
C ARG A 804 -1.35 16.09 -8.57
N PHE A 805 -1.50 16.98 -9.55
CA PHE A 805 -1.94 16.67 -10.91
C PHE A 805 -0.81 16.83 -11.94
N GLY A 806 -0.79 15.97 -12.95
CA GLY A 806 0.16 16.06 -14.06
C GLY A 806 -0.19 15.10 -15.20
N PHE A 807 0.80 14.74 -16.02
CA PHE A 807 0.64 13.71 -17.06
C PHE A 807 1.14 12.36 -16.57
N VAL A 808 0.21 11.43 -16.39
CA VAL A 808 0.54 10.04 -16.02
C VAL A 808 0.86 9.26 -17.30
N GLN A 809 2.06 8.67 -17.38
CA GLN A 809 2.41 7.72 -18.43
C GLN A 809 2.10 6.30 -17.96
N VAL A 810 1.24 5.61 -18.72
CA VAL A 810 0.73 4.28 -18.38
C VAL A 810 1.02 3.23 -19.46
N ARG A 811 1.20 1.97 -19.06
CA ARG A 811 1.26 0.82 -19.97
C ARG A 811 -0.12 0.18 -20.10
N ILE A 812 -0.89 0.63 -21.09
CA ILE A 812 -2.30 0.26 -21.29
C ILE A 812 -2.48 -0.77 -22.43
N LYS A 813 -3.44 -1.68 -22.26
CA LYS A 813 -3.85 -2.69 -23.25
C LYS A 813 -5.36 -2.86 -23.25
N ARG A 814 -5.97 -2.94 -24.45
CA ARG A 814 -7.38 -3.30 -24.62
C ARG A 814 -7.66 -4.65 -23.96
N HIS A 815 -8.74 -4.75 -23.19
CA HIS A 815 -9.12 -5.99 -22.53
C HIS A 815 -9.46 -7.10 -23.55
N ARG A 816 -9.12 -8.36 -23.22
CA ARG A 816 -9.27 -9.54 -24.11
C ARG A 816 -10.70 -9.77 -24.64
N TRP A 817 -11.71 -9.33 -23.90
CA TRP A 817 -13.14 -9.50 -24.28
C TRP A 817 -13.83 -8.21 -24.72
N HIS A 818 -13.15 -7.05 -24.66
CA HIS A 818 -13.75 -5.79 -25.11
C HIS A 818 -13.77 -5.71 -26.65
N LYS A 819 -14.96 -5.71 -27.24
CA LYS A 819 -15.18 -5.85 -28.69
C LYS A 819 -14.55 -4.74 -29.54
N LYS A 820 -14.55 -3.48 -29.06
CA LYS A 820 -14.07 -2.30 -29.82
C LYS A 820 -12.60 -2.00 -29.50
N ILE A 821 -11.86 -1.47 -30.48
CA ILE A 821 -10.56 -0.83 -30.23
C ILE A 821 -10.76 0.56 -29.63
N LEU A 822 -9.83 1.02 -28.79
CA LEU A 822 -9.89 2.36 -28.20
C LEU A 822 -9.17 3.36 -29.11
N LYS A 823 -9.69 4.58 -29.20
CA LYS A 823 -9.20 5.67 -30.06
C LYS A 823 -8.53 6.75 -29.22
N THR A 824 -7.49 7.39 -29.75
CA THR A 824 -6.84 8.53 -29.07
C THR A 824 -7.78 9.72 -28.97
N ASN A 825 -7.81 10.36 -27.80
CA ASN A 825 -8.66 11.51 -27.50
C ASN A 825 -10.16 11.18 -27.63
N ASP A 826 -10.56 9.92 -27.42
CA ASP A 826 -11.92 9.58 -26.98
C ASP A 826 -11.91 9.44 -25.45
N PRO A 827 -12.98 9.86 -24.75
CA PRO A 827 -13.05 9.78 -23.30
C PRO A 827 -13.04 8.33 -22.82
N LEU A 828 -12.31 8.11 -21.73
CA LEU A 828 -12.20 6.83 -21.05
C LEU A 828 -12.20 7.08 -19.54
N ILE A 829 -12.98 6.28 -18.81
CA ILE A 829 -13.04 6.35 -17.35
C ILE A 829 -11.95 5.44 -16.79
N PHE A 830 -11.06 5.99 -15.97
CA PHE A 830 -10.02 5.29 -15.24
C PHE A 830 -10.48 5.10 -13.80
N SER A 831 -10.26 3.91 -13.24
CA SER A 831 -10.16 3.71 -11.80
C SER A 831 -8.70 3.45 -11.47
N LEU A 832 -8.05 4.44 -10.87
CA LEU A 832 -6.62 4.44 -10.54
C LEU A 832 -6.48 4.90 -9.09
N GLY A 833 -5.90 4.05 -8.24
CA GLY A 833 -5.94 4.23 -6.79
C GLY A 833 -7.38 4.27 -6.26
N TRP A 834 -7.65 5.15 -5.29
CA TRP A 834 -9.02 5.39 -4.81
C TRP A 834 -9.90 6.02 -5.90
N ARG A 835 -9.37 6.98 -6.65
CA ARG A 835 -10.16 7.85 -7.53
C ARG A 835 -10.72 7.14 -8.77
N ARG A 836 -11.91 7.57 -9.17
CA ARG A 836 -12.57 7.23 -10.44
C ARG A 836 -12.75 8.53 -11.23
N PHE A 837 -12.22 8.63 -12.44
CA PHE A 837 -12.28 9.85 -13.24
C PHE A 837 -12.25 9.58 -14.75
N GLN A 838 -12.90 10.44 -15.52
CA GLN A 838 -12.88 10.44 -16.97
C GLN A 838 -11.78 11.38 -17.48
N THR A 839 -10.98 10.91 -18.45
CA THR A 839 -9.93 11.70 -19.10
C THR A 839 -9.77 11.33 -20.59
N LEU A 840 -8.93 12.05 -21.32
CA LEU A 840 -8.67 11.90 -22.76
C LEU A 840 -7.28 11.29 -23.04
N PRO A 841 -7.12 9.96 -23.00
CA PRO A 841 -5.84 9.31 -23.22
C PRO A 841 -5.32 9.45 -24.66
N LEU A 842 -4.04 9.83 -24.76
CA LEU A 842 -3.25 9.85 -25.98
C LEU A 842 -2.36 8.60 -26.02
N TYR A 843 -2.69 7.64 -26.90
CA TYR A 843 -1.90 6.42 -27.09
C TYR A 843 -0.66 6.65 -27.95
N SER A 844 0.47 6.10 -27.51
CA SER A 844 1.75 6.14 -28.22
C SER A 844 2.50 4.81 -28.15
N ILE A 845 3.58 4.69 -28.93
CA ILE A 845 4.51 3.55 -28.90
C ILE A 845 5.93 4.04 -29.17
N SER A 846 6.92 3.48 -28.48
CA SER A 846 8.32 3.81 -28.70
C SER A 846 8.81 3.26 -30.05
N ASP A 847 9.16 4.16 -30.98
CA ASP A 847 9.65 3.79 -32.32
C ASP A 847 11.11 3.33 -32.19
N SER A 848 11.31 2.02 -32.02
CA SER A 848 12.60 1.38 -31.70
C SER A 848 13.33 2.01 -30.51
N ARG A 849 12.59 2.33 -29.42
CA ARG A 849 13.08 3.05 -28.23
C ARG A 849 13.61 4.49 -28.48
N THR A 850 13.51 5.04 -29.70
CA THR A 850 14.09 6.37 -30.03
C THR A 850 13.17 7.58 -29.81
N ARG A 851 11.85 7.38 -29.73
CA ARG A 851 10.83 8.44 -29.58
C ARG A 851 9.45 7.86 -29.32
N ASN A 852 8.61 8.55 -28.54
CA ASN A 852 7.22 8.15 -28.31
C ASN A 852 6.32 8.63 -29.47
N ARG A 853 6.01 7.73 -30.41
CA ARG A 853 5.19 8.04 -31.58
C ARG A 853 3.71 7.88 -31.25
N MET A 854 2.93 8.95 -31.44
CA MET A 854 1.47 8.92 -31.38
C MET A 854 0.87 7.85 -32.31
N LEU A 855 -0.02 7.03 -31.75
CA LEU A 855 -0.92 6.12 -32.47
C LEU A 855 -2.28 6.81 -32.73
N LYS A 856 -3.16 6.19 -33.53
CA LYS A 856 -4.56 6.62 -33.67
C LYS A 856 -5.52 5.78 -32.80
N TYR A 857 -5.11 4.56 -32.51
CA TYR A 857 -5.87 3.54 -31.78
C TYR A 857 -4.93 2.68 -30.95
N THR A 858 -5.44 2.05 -29.89
CA THR A 858 -4.75 0.95 -29.21
C THR A 858 -4.53 -0.23 -30.17
N PRO A 859 -3.36 -0.88 -30.18
CA PRO A 859 -3.19 -2.19 -30.79
C PRO A 859 -4.16 -3.22 -30.20
N GLU A 860 -4.61 -4.19 -31.00
CA GLU A 860 -5.68 -5.11 -30.60
C GLU A 860 -5.31 -6.06 -29.46
N HIS A 861 -4.04 -6.49 -29.39
CA HIS A 861 -3.55 -7.52 -28.45
C HIS A 861 -2.21 -7.17 -27.77
N MET A 862 -1.57 -6.06 -28.15
CA MET A 862 -0.28 -5.61 -27.64
C MET A 862 -0.48 -4.45 -26.65
N HIS A 863 0.44 -4.30 -25.68
CA HIS A 863 0.47 -3.12 -24.83
C HIS A 863 0.99 -1.91 -25.62
N CYS A 864 0.44 -0.74 -25.34
CA CYS A 864 0.94 0.55 -25.81
C CYS A 864 1.13 1.49 -24.61
N PHE A 865 1.82 2.60 -24.82
CA PHE A 865 1.82 3.66 -23.81
C PHE A 865 0.54 4.49 -23.98
N GLY A 866 -0.08 4.87 -22.87
CA GLY A 866 -1.08 5.92 -22.81
C GLY A 866 -0.52 7.08 -22.01
N THR A 867 -0.88 8.30 -22.38
CA THR A 867 -0.60 9.49 -21.59
C THR A 867 -1.88 10.31 -21.47
N PHE A 868 -2.25 10.65 -20.24
CA PHE A 868 -3.45 11.43 -19.93
C PHE A 868 -3.14 12.43 -18.81
N TYR A 869 -4.00 13.43 -18.64
CA TYR A 869 -3.93 14.37 -17.52
C TYR A 869 -4.81 13.88 -16.36
N GLY A 870 -4.29 13.91 -15.13
CA GLY A 870 -5.00 13.45 -13.94
C GLY A 870 -4.13 13.51 -12.68
N PRO A 871 -4.62 12.98 -11.55
CA PRO A 871 -3.83 12.85 -10.33
C PRO A 871 -2.62 11.95 -10.58
N LEU A 872 -1.49 12.31 -9.98
CA LEU A 872 -0.30 11.48 -9.96
C LEU A 872 -0.52 10.32 -8.99
N VAL A 873 0.01 9.14 -9.30
CA VAL A 873 -0.09 7.94 -8.46
C VAL A 873 1.23 7.18 -8.55
N ALA A 874 1.62 6.49 -7.46
CA ALA A 874 2.85 5.72 -7.40
C ALA A 874 3.04 4.82 -8.64
N PRO A 875 4.25 4.80 -9.26
CA PRO A 875 4.57 3.87 -10.35
C PRO A 875 4.30 2.41 -9.97
N ASN A 876 4.07 1.57 -10.99
CA ASN A 876 3.70 0.16 -10.85
C ASN A 876 2.30 -0.10 -10.23
N THR A 877 1.51 0.93 -9.87
CA THR A 877 0.09 0.77 -9.51
C THR A 877 -0.76 0.30 -10.69
N GLY A 878 -1.63 -0.69 -10.47
CA GLY A 878 -2.57 -1.20 -11.47
C GLY A 878 -3.83 -0.33 -11.61
N PHE A 879 -4.41 -0.30 -12.81
CA PHE A 879 -5.68 0.39 -13.07
C PHE A 879 -6.55 -0.32 -14.12
N CYS A 880 -7.87 -0.19 -13.97
CA CYS A 880 -8.85 -0.64 -14.96
C CYS A 880 -9.53 0.56 -15.63
N CYS A 881 -10.02 0.34 -16.85
CA CYS A 881 -10.67 1.37 -17.65
C CYS A 881 -12.03 0.91 -18.17
N VAL A 882 -13.01 1.81 -18.17
CA VAL A 882 -14.40 1.58 -18.59
C VAL A 882 -14.82 2.67 -19.60
N GLN A 883 -15.61 2.33 -20.62
CA GLN A 883 -16.14 3.33 -21.58
C GLN A 883 -17.41 4.04 -21.08
N SER A 884 -18.27 3.32 -20.37
CA SER A 884 -19.49 3.82 -19.70
C SER A 884 -19.92 2.77 -18.66
N PHE A 885 -20.49 3.21 -17.54
CA PHE A 885 -20.98 2.31 -16.50
C PHE A 885 -22.36 1.69 -16.83
N SER A 886 -23.12 2.28 -17.75
CA SER A 886 -24.52 1.93 -18.04
C SER A 886 -24.74 0.42 -18.27
N ASN A 887 -25.77 -0.12 -17.59
CA ASN A 887 -26.19 -1.52 -17.68
C ASN A 887 -26.84 -1.86 -19.03
N ALA A 888 -27.29 -0.87 -19.81
CA ALA A 888 -27.93 -1.08 -21.11
C ALA A 888 -26.97 -1.58 -22.22
N ASN A 889 -25.69 -1.72 -21.94
CA ASN A 889 -24.68 -2.21 -22.88
C ASN A 889 -24.54 -3.75 -22.80
N PRO A 890 -24.97 -4.53 -23.82
CA PRO A 890 -24.91 -6.00 -23.80
C PRO A 890 -23.50 -6.57 -24.06
N GLY A 891 -22.44 -5.79 -23.86
CA GLY A 891 -21.05 -6.16 -24.10
C GLY A 891 -20.14 -5.74 -22.97
N PHE A 892 -19.14 -6.59 -22.68
CA PHE A 892 -18.18 -6.44 -21.59
C PHE A 892 -17.65 -5.01 -21.43
N ARG A 893 -17.96 -4.36 -20.30
CA ARG A 893 -17.80 -2.92 -20.04
C ARG A 893 -16.36 -2.50 -19.74
N ILE A 894 -15.57 -3.37 -19.09
CA ILE A 894 -14.14 -3.11 -18.83
C ILE A 894 -13.38 -3.18 -20.16
N ALA A 895 -12.92 -2.01 -20.60
CA ALA A 895 -12.45 -1.74 -21.95
C ALA A 895 -10.93 -1.91 -22.11
N ALA A 896 -10.17 -1.58 -21.07
CA ALA A 896 -8.73 -1.76 -21.00
C ALA A 896 -8.27 -2.00 -19.56
N THR A 897 -7.06 -2.52 -19.44
CA THR A 897 -6.33 -2.67 -18.17
C THR A 897 -4.88 -2.21 -18.39
N GLY A 898 -4.23 -1.79 -17.32
CA GLY A 898 -2.85 -1.32 -17.39
C GLY A 898 -2.19 -1.12 -16.04
N VAL A 899 -0.97 -0.60 -16.09
CA VAL A 899 -0.11 -0.29 -14.94
C VAL A 899 0.57 1.06 -15.17
N VAL A 900 0.70 1.89 -14.14
CA VAL A 900 1.46 3.17 -14.20
C VAL A 900 2.94 2.90 -14.45
N LEU A 901 3.56 3.66 -15.36
CA LEU A 901 4.99 3.60 -15.63
C LEU A 901 5.74 4.77 -15.02
N ASN A 902 5.27 6.00 -15.27
CA ASN A 902 5.91 7.23 -14.79
C ASN A 902 4.88 8.36 -14.59
N VAL A 903 5.29 9.39 -13.88
CA VAL A 903 4.51 10.60 -13.59
C VAL A 903 5.35 11.84 -13.93
N ASP A 904 4.90 12.64 -14.90
CA ASP A 904 5.65 13.78 -15.45
C ASP A 904 4.76 15.03 -15.59
N GLU A 905 5.29 16.24 -15.42
CA GLU A 905 4.53 17.47 -15.71
C GLU A 905 4.43 17.79 -17.22
N THR A 906 5.36 17.28 -18.02
CA THR A 906 5.40 17.46 -19.48
C THR A 906 5.80 16.16 -20.17
N THR A 907 5.32 15.91 -21.38
CA THR A 907 5.59 14.65 -22.10
C THR A 907 5.88 14.88 -23.58
N GLU A 908 7.00 14.32 -24.05
CA GLU A 908 7.38 14.37 -25.46
C GLU A 908 6.69 13.27 -26.27
N ILE A 909 5.58 13.62 -26.92
CA ILE A 909 4.87 12.72 -27.83
C ILE A 909 4.86 13.31 -29.23
N VAL A 910 5.36 12.54 -30.22
CA VAL A 910 5.48 12.99 -31.61
C VAL A 910 4.52 12.29 -32.56
N LYS A 911 3.77 13.09 -33.32
CA LYS A 911 2.94 12.63 -34.45
C LYS A 911 3.76 12.69 -35.73
N LYS A 912 3.73 11.60 -36.49
CA LYS A 912 4.44 11.51 -37.78
C LYS A 912 3.70 12.31 -38.85
N LEU A 913 4.33 13.36 -39.35
CA LEU A 913 3.85 14.14 -40.49
C LEU A 913 4.58 13.70 -41.76
N LYS A 914 3.88 13.70 -42.90
CA LYS A 914 4.50 13.59 -44.22
C LYS A 914 4.13 14.84 -45.01
N LEU A 915 5.13 15.58 -45.48
CA LEU A 915 4.93 16.51 -46.58
C LEU A 915 5.12 15.73 -47.87
N THR A 916 4.14 15.79 -48.78
CA THR A 916 4.14 15.07 -50.06
C THR A 916 4.28 16.05 -51.20
N GLY A 917 5.00 15.68 -52.26
CA GLY A 917 5.10 16.49 -53.47
C GLY A 917 5.41 15.64 -54.69
N HIS A 918 5.25 16.25 -55.86
CA HIS A 918 5.30 15.56 -57.14
C HIS A 918 6.47 16.07 -58.01
N PRO A 919 7.14 15.20 -58.77
CA PRO A 919 8.16 15.64 -59.70
C PRO A 919 7.53 16.39 -60.88
N TYR A 920 8.04 17.60 -61.13
CA TYR A 920 7.66 18.43 -62.28
C TYR A 920 8.62 18.22 -63.48
N LYS A 921 9.92 18.07 -63.22
CA LYS A 921 10.95 17.88 -64.24
C LYS A 921 12.05 16.96 -63.72
N ILE A 922 12.42 15.93 -64.48
CA ILE A 922 13.37 14.88 -64.05
C ILE A 922 14.53 14.77 -65.04
N PHE A 923 15.76 14.75 -64.52
CA PHE A 923 16.98 14.61 -65.30
C PHE A 923 17.55 13.18 -65.20
N ARG A 924 18.79 13.01 -64.73
CA ARG A 924 19.37 11.71 -64.35
C ARG A 924 19.20 11.48 -62.85
N ASN A 925 20.00 12.16 -62.02
CA ASN A 925 19.95 12.10 -60.55
C ASN A 925 19.32 13.34 -59.90
N THR A 926 18.90 14.34 -60.69
CA THR A 926 18.22 15.55 -60.19
C THR A 926 16.77 15.61 -60.66
N ALA A 927 15.92 16.21 -59.84
CA ALA A 927 14.55 16.55 -60.20
C ALA A 927 14.14 17.90 -59.60
N PHE A 928 13.18 18.57 -60.25
CA PHE A 928 12.42 19.67 -59.67
C PHE A 928 11.09 19.12 -59.15
N ILE A 929 10.74 19.48 -57.92
CA ILE A 929 9.56 18.99 -57.20
C ILE A 929 8.62 20.17 -56.94
N ARG A 930 7.32 19.92 -57.04
CA ARG A 930 6.22 20.84 -56.78
C ARG A 930 5.27 20.31 -55.70
N ASP A 931 4.36 21.17 -55.24
CA ASP A 931 3.23 20.87 -54.37
C ASP A 931 3.59 20.33 -52.96
N MET A 932 4.85 20.45 -52.51
CA MET A 932 5.28 20.08 -51.14
C MET A 932 5.37 21.28 -50.18
N PHE A 933 5.59 22.46 -50.75
CA PHE A 933 5.77 23.74 -50.08
C PHE A 933 5.08 24.82 -50.94
N ASN A 934 4.67 25.91 -50.30
CA ASN A 934 4.07 27.07 -50.94
C ASN A 934 5.11 28.16 -51.22
N SER A 935 6.09 28.34 -50.33
CA SER A 935 7.07 29.44 -50.40
C SER A 935 8.52 28.97 -50.50
N SER A 936 9.36 29.81 -51.10
CA SER A 936 10.82 29.67 -51.10
C SER A 936 11.42 29.73 -49.68
N LEU A 937 10.79 30.46 -48.76
CA LEU A 937 11.21 30.56 -47.35
C LEU A 937 11.02 29.24 -46.60
N GLU A 938 9.92 28.52 -46.88
CA GLU A 938 9.70 27.17 -46.32
C GLU A 938 10.77 26.20 -46.84
N ILE A 939 11.09 26.25 -48.13
CA ILE A 939 12.14 25.41 -48.73
C ILE A 939 13.50 25.72 -48.10
N ALA A 940 13.84 26.98 -47.84
CA ALA A 940 15.10 27.34 -47.19
C ALA A 940 15.20 26.73 -45.78
N LYS A 941 14.09 26.73 -45.01
CA LYS A 941 14.01 26.06 -43.70
C LYS A 941 14.15 24.54 -43.77
N PHE A 942 13.89 23.93 -44.93
CA PHE A 942 14.08 22.49 -45.18
C PHE A 942 15.24 22.21 -46.16
N GLU A 943 16.15 23.15 -46.40
CA GLU A 943 17.30 22.90 -47.27
C GLU A 943 18.24 21.86 -46.63
N GLY A 944 18.81 20.98 -47.45
CA GLY A 944 19.58 19.82 -46.95
C GLY A 944 18.73 18.68 -46.36
N ALA A 945 17.41 18.83 -46.19
CA ALA A 945 16.57 17.79 -45.58
C ALA A 945 16.49 16.51 -46.43
N SER A 946 16.41 15.36 -45.75
CA SER A 946 16.30 14.05 -46.42
C SER A 946 14.86 13.75 -46.85
N ILE A 947 14.70 13.31 -48.10
CA ILE A 947 13.42 12.97 -48.75
C ILE A 947 13.49 11.56 -49.33
N ARG A 948 12.33 10.96 -49.62
CA ARG A 948 12.24 9.63 -50.22
C ARG A 948 11.08 9.51 -51.19
N THR A 949 11.22 8.73 -52.26
CA THR A 949 10.07 8.35 -53.10
C THR A 949 9.30 7.17 -52.51
N VAL A 950 8.06 6.96 -52.98
CA VAL A 950 7.31 5.72 -52.72
C VAL A 950 8.04 4.48 -53.28
N SER A 951 8.77 4.61 -54.39
CA SER A 951 9.69 3.58 -54.90
C SER A 951 10.96 3.36 -54.05
N GLY A 952 11.14 4.08 -52.94
CA GLY A 952 12.17 3.82 -51.94
C GLY A 952 13.51 4.53 -52.16
N ILE A 953 13.69 5.20 -53.30
CA ILE A 953 14.87 5.98 -53.66
C ILE A 953 15.02 7.15 -52.67
N ARG A 954 16.19 7.29 -52.04
CA ARG A 954 16.52 8.41 -51.14
C ARG A 954 16.97 9.62 -51.94
N GLY A 955 16.78 10.80 -51.36
CA GLY A 955 17.27 12.05 -51.91
C GLY A 955 17.41 13.14 -50.86
N GLN A 956 17.83 14.31 -51.31
CA GLN A 956 18.06 15.51 -50.49
C GLN A 956 17.50 16.75 -51.19
N ILE A 957 16.87 17.66 -50.42
CA ILE A 957 16.55 19.02 -50.86
C ILE A 957 17.85 19.80 -51.04
N LYS A 958 18.04 20.47 -52.18
CA LYS A 958 19.32 21.14 -52.53
C LYS A 958 19.26 22.65 -52.75
N ARG A 959 18.11 23.22 -53.16
CA ARG A 959 17.82 24.66 -53.20
C ARG A 959 16.37 24.92 -53.62
N ALA A 960 15.77 26.01 -53.17
CA ALA A 960 14.57 26.57 -53.81
C ALA A 960 14.83 26.94 -55.28
N LEU A 961 13.78 26.90 -56.12
CA LEU A 961 13.76 27.60 -57.40
C LEU A 961 13.29 29.04 -57.17
N SER A 962 13.73 29.96 -58.03
CA SER A 962 13.26 31.36 -58.01
C SER A 962 11.91 31.54 -58.71
N LYS A 963 11.61 30.71 -59.72
CA LYS A 963 10.30 30.61 -60.38
C LYS A 963 10.09 29.16 -60.85
N PRO A 964 8.90 28.54 -60.66
CA PRO A 964 7.79 29.00 -59.82
C PRO A 964 8.14 28.96 -58.32
N GLU A 965 7.34 29.61 -57.48
CA GLU A 965 7.46 29.53 -56.03
C GLU A 965 6.97 28.18 -55.48
N GLY A 966 7.35 27.83 -54.26
CA GLY A 966 7.09 26.52 -53.66
C GLY A 966 7.79 25.32 -54.34
N HIS A 967 8.48 25.55 -55.46
CA HIS A 967 9.22 24.53 -56.20
C HIS A 967 10.69 24.48 -55.76
N PHE A 968 11.28 23.28 -55.73
CA PHE A 968 12.67 23.10 -55.31
C PHE A 968 13.43 22.05 -56.12
N ARG A 969 14.75 22.20 -56.17
CA ARG A 969 15.68 21.22 -56.75
C ARG A 969 16.07 20.19 -55.71
N ALA A 970 15.95 18.92 -56.07
CA ALA A 970 16.39 17.78 -55.29
C ALA A 970 17.41 16.92 -56.05
N THR A 971 18.26 16.22 -55.30
CA THR A 971 19.17 15.16 -55.78
C THR A 971 18.74 13.82 -55.20
N PHE A 972 18.76 12.76 -56.02
CA PHE A 972 18.37 11.39 -55.70
C PHE A 972 19.47 10.37 -56.06
N GLU A 973 19.43 9.20 -55.42
CA GLU A 973 20.36 8.09 -55.69
C GLU A 973 20.27 7.56 -57.13
N ASP A 974 19.06 7.50 -57.69
CA ASP A 974 18.78 7.06 -59.07
C ASP A 974 17.59 7.85 -59.65
N LYS A 975 17.32 7.65 -60.95
CA LYS A 975 16.29 8.35 -61.69
C LYS A 975 14.87 7.94 -61.27
N ILE A 976 14.21 8.84 -60.54
CA ILE A 976 12.79 8.77 -60.21
C ILE A 976 11.88 8.83 -61.46
N LEU A 977 10.62 8.43 -61.34
CA LEU A 977 9.62 8.49 -62.41
C LEU A 977 8.64 9.66 -62.22
N MET A 978 7.99 10.13 -63.29
CA MET A 978 6.95 11.18 -63.19
C MET A 978 5.74 10.73 -62.34
N SER A 979 5.56 9.42 -62.17
CA SER A 979 4.52 8.81 -61.33
C SER A 979 4.94 8.60 -59.86
N ASP A 980 6.19 8.91 -59.49
CA ASP A 980 6.62 8.82 -58.09
C ASP A 980 6.00 9.95 -57.26
N ILE A 981 5.53 9.61 -56.06
CA ILE A 981 5.26 10.61 -55.01
C ILE A 981 6.52 10.71 -54.15
N VAL A 982 7.04 11.93 -54.01
CA VAL A 982 8.14 12.24 -53.09
C VAL A 982 7.55 12.64 -51.74
N PHE A 983 8.17 12.22 -50.64
CA PHE A 983 7.78 12.68 -49.31
C PHE A 983 8.96 12.97 -48.38
N LEU A 984 8.81 14.02 -47.59
CA LEU A 984 9.63 14.34 -46.43
C LEU A 984 8.98 13.72 -45.17
N ARG A 985 9.78 13.14 -44.27
CA ARG A 985 9.32 12.55 -43.00
C ARG A 985 9.57 13.52 -41.85
N ALA A 986 8.57 14.32 -41.50
CA ALA A 986 8.62 15.21 -40.35
C ALA A 986 8.02 14.55 -39.09
N TRP A 987 8.34 15.12 -37.94
CA TRP A 987 7.78 14.76 -36.63
C TRP A 987 7.26 16.05 -35.99
N TYR A 988 6.00 16.04 -35.56
CA TYR A 988 5.33 17.18 -34.96
C TYR A 988 4.97 16.85 -33.51
N PRO A 989 5.41 17.63 -32.51
CA PRO A 989 5.07 17.38 -31.11
C PRO A 989 3.57 17.61 -30.87
N VAL A 990 2.92 16.73 -30.11
CA VAL A 990 1.50 16.81 -29.77
C VAL A 990 1.35 16.71 -28.25
N LYS A 991 0.94 17.81 -27.62
CA LYS A 991 0.61 17.85 -26.20
C LYS A 991 -0.73 17.12 -25.96
N PRO A 992 -0.87 16.28 -24.91
CA PRO A 992 -2.17 15.76 -24.48
C PRO A 992 -3.10 16.89 -24.00
N HIS A 993 -4.41 16.65 -23.97
CA HIS A 993 -5.37 17.61 -23.41
C HIS A 993 -5.38 17.52 -21.88
N ARG A 994 -5.39 18.68 -21.20
CA ARG A 994 -5.68 18.78 -19.77
C ARG A 994 -7.20 18.69 -19.56
N PHE A 995 -7.72 17.47 -19.51
CA PHE A 995 -9.12 17.18 -19.19
C PHE A 995 -9.18 16.12 -18.10
N TYR A 996 -9.96 16.41 -17.07
CA TYR A 996 -10.23 15.56 -15.91
C TYR A 996 -11.66 15.84 -15.45
N ASN A 997 -12.44 14.79 -15.23
CA ASN A 997 -13.80 14.87 -14.70
C ASN A 997 -14.00 13.73 -13.68
N PRO A 998 -14.14 14.01 -12.37
CA PRO A 998 -14.35 12.96 -11.38
C PRO A 998 -15.71 12.26 -11.56
N VAL A 999 -15.81 11.02 -11.10
CA VAL A 999 -17.02 10.18 -11.19
C VAL A 999 -17.80 10.28 -9.88
N THR A 1000 -18.79 11.19 -9.85
CA THR A 1000 -19.53 11.61 -8.65
C THR A 1000 -20.82 10.81 -8.41
N ASN A 1001 -20.80 9.49 -8.67
CA ASN A 1001 -21.96 8.59 -8.60
C ASN A 1001 -22.67 8.46 -7.23
N LEU A 1002 -22.22 9.15 -6.18
CA LEU A 1002 -22.93 9.23 -4.89
C LEU A 1002 -23.62 10.58 -4.68
N LEU A 1003 -23.43 11.56 -5.58
CA LEU A 1003 -24.17 12.83 -5.57
C LEU A 1003 -25.48 12.72 -6.38
N ASP A 1004 -25.48 11.91 -7.45
CA ASP A 1004 -26.66 11.64 -8.27
C ASP A 1004 -27.84 11.14 -7.40
N ALA A 1005 -28.96 11.85 -7.43
CA ALA A 1005 -30.18 11.41 -6.77
C ALA A 1005 -30.75 10.14 -7.43
N PRO A 1006 -31.23 9.14 -6.67
CA PRO A 1006 -31.89 7.98 -7.25
C PRO A 1006 -33.19 8.41 -7.95
N PRO A 1007 -33.50 7.90 -9.17
CA PRO A 1007 -34.76 8.22 -9.82
C PRO A 1007 -35.93 7.69 -8.98
N THR A 1008 -36.85 8.59 -8.63
CA THR A 1008 -38.06 8.30 -7.84
C THR A 1008 -39.02 7.42 -8.64
N GLY A 1009 -38.79 6.11 -8.55
CA GLY A 1009 -39.35 5.12 -9.47
C GLY A 1009 -40.76 4.65 -9.16
N SER A 1010 -41.78 5.44 -9.48
CA SER A 1010 -43.11 4.91 -9.79
C SER A 1010 -43.84 5.75 -10.86
N ALA A 1011 -44.11 5.13 -12.01
CA ALA A 1011 -45.02 5.69 -13.01
C ALA A 1011 -46.47 5.40 -12.59
N ALA A 1012 -46.91 6.00 -11.48
CA ALA A 1012 -48.34 6.14 -11.19
C ALA A 1012 -48.90 7.23 -12.11
N ALA A 1013 -50.01 6.94 -12.80
CA ALA A 1013 -50.59 7.88 -13.76
C ALA A 1013 -51.28 9.04 -13.03
N GLY A 1014 -50.73 10.25 -13.15
CA GLY A 1014 -51.33 11.49 -12.63
C GLY A 1014 -50.68 12.71 -13.27
N GLU A 1015 -51.50 13.62 -13.80
CA GLU A 1015 -51.03 14.87 -14.42
C GLU A 1015 -50.69 15.90 -13.32
N GLY A 1016 -49.47 15.83 -12.79
CA GLY A 1016 -48.91 16.82 -11.88
C GLY A 1016 -47.76 17.59 -12.55
N GLN A 1017 -47.73 18.92 -12.38
CA GLN A 1017 -46.64 19.74 -12.88
C GLN A 1017 -45.37 19.50 -12.04
N GLY A 1018 -44.48 18.65 -12.53
CA GLY A 1018 -43.18 18.44 -11.92
C GLY A 1018 -42.35 19.72 -11.95
N VAL A 1019 -41.87 20.16 -10.79
CA VAL A 1019 -40.75 21.11 -10.70
C VAL A 1019 -39.52 20.38 -11.23
N ASP A 1020 -38.88 20.94 -12.24
CA ASP A 1020 -37.78 20.31 -12.97
C ASP A 1020 -36.47 20.46 -12.15
N ASP A 1021 -36.36 19.70 -11.06
CA ASP A 1021 -35.42 19.86 -9.92
C ASP A 1021 -33.92 19.59 -10.27
N GLY A 1022 -33.56 19.65 -11.55
CA GLY A 1022 -32.19 19.71 -12.06
C GLY A 1022 -31.36 18.42 -11.94
N SER A 1023 -31.90 17.35 -11.37
CA SER A 1023 -31.19 16.10 -11.04
C SER A 1023 -30.86 15.23 -12.27
N SER A 1024 -29.95 15.70 -13.12
CA SER A 1024 -29.35 14.93 -14.22
C SER A 1024 -28.46 13.80 -13.69
N GLU A 1025 -28.48 12.64 -14.34
CA GLU A 1025 -27.42 11.62 -14.23
C GLU A 1025 -26.03 12.26 -14.46
N TRP A 1026 -24.98 11.74 -13.82
CA TRP A 1026 -23.59 12.20 -13.95
C TRP A 1026 -23.18 12.32 -15.44
N GLN A 1027 -22.99 13.57 -15.89
CA GLN A 1027 -22.85 13.92 -17.31
C GLN A 1027 -21.48 13.53 -17.88
N ALA A 1028 -21.36 12.26 -18.26
CA ALA A 1028 -20.16 11.71 -18.90
C ALA A 1028 -19.91 12.31 -20.29
N MET A 1029 -18.66 12.68 -20.59
CA MET A 1029 -18.25 13.05 -21.95
C MET A 1029 -18.49 11.88 -22.90
N ARG A 1030 -19.28 12.11 -23.96
CA ARG A 1030 -19.73 11.07 -24.89
C ARG A 1030 -18.63 10.69 -25.90
N LEU A 1031 -18.53 9.39 -26.22
CA LEU A 1031 -17.59 8.85 -27.22
C LEU A 1031 -17.81 9.49 -28.60
N THR A 1032 -16.75 9.64 -29.41
CA THR A 1032 -16.82 10.35 -30.71
C THR A 1032 -17.69 9.65 -31.75
N GLY A 1033 -18.02 8.37 -31.57
CA GLY A 1033 -19.04 7.67 -32.34
C GLY A 1033 -20.48 8.00 -31.91
N ALA A 1034 -20.72 8.17 -30.61
CA ALA A 1034 -22.03 8.51 -30.06
C ALA A 1034 -22.41 9.98 -30.35
N VAL A 1035 -21.45 10.90 -30.21
CA VAL A 1035 -21.62 12.32 -30.60
C VAL A 1035 -22.00 12.43 -32.08
N ARG A 1036 -21.31 11.70 -32.96
CA ARG A 1036 -21.63 11.65 -34.40
C ARG A 1036 -23.03 11.13 -34.68
N ALA A 1037 -23.44 10.04 -34.03
CA ALA A 1037 -24.77 9.48 -34.19
C ALA A 1037 -25.86 10.48 -33.75
N ALA A 1038 -25.69 11.11 -32.58
CA ALA A 1038 -26.63 12.11 -32.06
C ALA A 1038 -26.71 13.38 -32.93
N MET A 1039 -25.61 13.77 -33.59
CA MET A 1039 -25.57 14.93 -34.49
C MET A 1039 -25.84 14.58 -35.97
N GLY A 1040 -26.10 13.32 -36.31
CA GLY A 1040 -26.27 12.86 -37.71
C GLY A 1040 -25.00 12.95 -38.59
N ILE A 1041 -23.82 13.18 -38.00
CA ILE A 1041 -22.57 13.46 -38.75
C ILE A 1041 -21.91 12.14 -39.21
N PRO A 1042 -21.72 11.92 -40.53
CA PRO A 1042 -21.09 10.70 -41.05
C PRO A 1042 -19.61 10.58 -40.67
N THR A 1043 -19.07 9.37 -40.72
CA THR A 1043 -17.65 9.13 -40.45
C THR A 1043 -16.77 9.63 -41.61
N PRO A 1044 -15.71 10.43 -41.35
CA PRO A 1044 -14.90 11.02 -42.42
C PRO A 1044 -14.02 9.97 -43.10
N LEU A 1045 -14.30 9.73 -44.39
CA LEU A 1045 -13.62 8.74 -45.24
C LEU A 1045 -13.00 9.44 -46.47
N VAL A 1046 -11.68 9.66 -46.44
CA VAL A 1046 -10.93 10.19 -47.59
C VAL A 1046 -10.76 9.09 -48.63
N LYS A 1047 -11.33 9.29 -49.82
CA LYS A 1047 -11.34 8.29 -50.92
C LYS A 1047 -9.93 7.80 -51.26
N ASP A 1048 -8.97 8.71 -51.40
CA ASP A 1048 -7.58 8.38 -51.77
C ASP A 1048 -6.78 7.66 -50.66
N SER A 1049 -7.36 7.55 -49.46
CA SER A 1049 -6.81 6.76 -48.35
C SER A 1049 -7.40 5.36 -48.24
N ALA A 1050 -8.38 4.99 -49.08
CA ALA A 1050 -8.92 3.65 -49.14
C ALA A 1050 -7.94 2.69 -49.83
N TYR A 1051 -7.84 1.45 -49.33
CA TYR A 1051 -7.02 0.42 -49.96
C TYR A 1051 -7.79 -0.24 -51.11
N HIS A 1052 -7.17 -0.27 -52.30
CA HIS A 1052 -7.69 -0.93 -53.49
C HIS A 1052 -6.76 -2.04 -53.96
N LYS A 1053 -7.30 -3.05 -54.66
CA LYS A 1053 -6.54 -4.14 -55.27
C LYS A 1053 -5.77 -3.60 -56.49
N ILE A 1054 -4.45 -3.44 -56.36
CA ILE A 1054 -3.59 -2.92 -57.43
C ILE A 1054 -3.20 -4.05 -58.39
N GLU A 1055 -3.75 -4.03 -59.60
CA GLU A 1055 -3.35 -4.95 -60.68
C GLU A 1055 -2.18 -4.35 -61.47
N ARG A 1056 -1.08 -5.10 -61.60
CA ARG A 1056 0.18 -4.61 -62.18
C ARG A 1056 0.44 -5.27 -63.55
N PRO A 1057 0.56 -4.50 -64.65
CA PRO A 1057 0.91 -5.07 -65.95
C PRO A 1057 2.36 -5.60 -65.94
N THR A 1058 2.65 -6.57 -66.82
CA THR A 1058 4.00 -7.10 -66.99
C THR A 1058 4.92 -6.04 -67.60
N ARG A 1059 5.87 -5.53 -66.82
CA ARG A 1059 6.80 -4.48 -67.26
C ARG A 1059 7.87 -5.05 -68.20
N HIS A 1060 7.63 -4.91 -69.50
CA HIS A 1060 8.66 -5.09 -70.52
C HIS A 1060 9.56 -3.84 -70.58
N PHE A 1061 10.87 -4.05 -70.71
CA PHE A 1061 11.83 -2.97 -70.87
C PHE A 1061 12.24 -2.85 -72.35
N ASN A 1062 12.59 -1.63 -72.77
CA ASN A 1062 13.11 -1.40 -74.13
C ASN A 1062 14.47 -2.13 -74.32
N PRO A 1063 14.76 -2.66 -75.52
CA PRO A 1063 16.04 -3.28 -75.81
C PRO A 1063 17.20 -2.29 -75.71
N LEU A 1064 18.40 -2.80 -75.41
CA LEU A 1064 19.62 -2.00 -75.29
C LEU A 1064 19.94 -1.27 -76.62
N ARG A 1065 19.90 0.06 -76.58
CA ARG A 1065 20.23 0.93 -77.72
C ARG A 1065 21.65 1.48 -77.57
N VAL A 1066 22.62 0.78 -78.15
CA VAL A 1066 24.03 1.21 -78.19
C VAL A 1066 24.17 2.50 -79.05
N PRO A 1067 24.97 3.50 -78.63
CA PRO A 1067 25.28 4.67 -79.45
C PRO A 1067 25.93 4.31 -80.78
N ARG A 1068 25.67 5.09 -81.84
CA ARG A 1068 26.18 4.79 -83.19
C ARG A 1068 27.71 4.91 -83.30
N THR A 1069 28.34 5.80 -82.53
CA THR A 1069 29.80 5.92 -82.43
C THR A 1069 30.38 4.64 -81.85
N LEU A 1070 30.03 4.32 -80.60
CA LEU A 1070 30.48 3.10 -79.92
C LEU A 1070 30.20 1.82 -80.74
N ALA A 1071 29.08 1.74 -81.45
CA ALA A 1071 28.77 0.60 -82.31
C ALA A 1071 29.68 0.44 -83.55
N ALA A 1072 30.35 1.52 -83.99
CA ALA A 1072 31.40 1.51 -85.01
C ALA A 1072 32.79 1.26 -84.38
N ASP A 1073 33.05 1.86 -83.22
CA ASP A 1073 34.34 1.80 -82.49
C ASP A 1073 34.60 0.43 -81.81
N LEU A 1074 33.56 -0.41 -81.67
CA LEU A 1074 33.68 -1.74 -81.08
C LEU A 1074 34.62 -2.66 -81.88
N PRO A 1075 35.57 -3.37 -81.24
CA PRO A 1075 36.41 -4.37 -81.89
C PRO A 1075 35.59 -5.42 -82.66
N PHE A 1076 36.10 -5.86 -83.80
CA PHE A 1076 35.40 -6.73 -84.77
C PHE A 1076 34.66 -7.92 -84.15
N LYS A 1077 35.28 -8.63 -83.19
CA LYS A 1077 34.69 -9.79 -82.49
C LYS A 1077 33.47 -9.44 -81.62
N SER A 1078 33.31 -8.18 -81.24
CA SER A 1078 32.21 -7.65 -80.43
C SER A 1078 31.23 -6.75 -81.20
N GLN A 1079 31.45 -6.56 -82.51
CA GLN A 1079 30.61 -5.68 -83.33
C GLN A 1079 29.20 -6.27 -83.53
N ILE A 1080 28.17 -5.43 -83.39
CA ILE A 1080 26.77 -5.90 -83.30
C ILE A 1080 26.16 -6.06 -84.70
N THR A 1081 25.97 -7.30 -85.13
CA THR A 1081 25.53 -7.68 -86.49
C THR A 1081 24.02 -7.50 -86.74
N GLN A 1082 23.52 -6.25 -86.69
CA GLN A 1082 22.12 -5.92 -86.96
C GLN A 1082 21.83 -5.81 -88.46
N GLN A 1083 21.12 -6.82 -89.02
CA GLN A 1083 20.64 -6.76 -90.40
C GLN A 1083 19.51 -5.72 -90.56
N LYS A 1084 19.63 -4.85 -91.57
CA LYS A 1084 18.57 -3.90 -91.94
C LYS A 1084 17.43 -4.63 -92.64
N ALA A 1085 16.19 -4.39 -92.22
CA ALA A 1085 15.02 -4.91 -92.93
C ALA A 1085 14.98 -4.42 -94.39
N ARG A 1086 14.80 -5.34 -95.34
CA ARG A 1086 14.71 -5.02 -96.77
C ARG A 1086 13.37 -4.36 -97.07
N LYS A 1087 13.39 -3.13 -97.60
CA LYS A 1087 12.18 -2.36 -97.96
C LYS A 1087 11.49 -2.86 -99.23
N ALA A 1088 12.25 -3.38 -100.19
CA ALA A 1088 11.72 -3.88 -101.46
C ALA A 1088 11.54 -5.42 -101.41
N PRO A 1089 10.39 -5.98 -101.85
CA PRO A 1089 10.18 -7.42 -101.89
C PRO A 1089 11.06 -8.05 -102.97
N THR A 1090 11.79 -9.11 -102.59
CA THR A 1090 12.67 -9.86 -103.49
C THR A 1090 11.88 -10.66 -104.52
N TYR A 1091 12.53 -11.06 -105.63
CA TYR A 1091 11.91 -11.95 -106.62
C TYR A 1091 11.38 -13.25 -105.98
N LEU A 1092 12.11 -13.84 -105.03
CA LEU A 1092 11.67 -15.03 -104.28
C LEU A 1092 10.43 -14.77 -103.42
N GLN A 1093 10.28 -13.57 -102.85
CA GLN A 1093 9.07 -13.17 -102.12
C GLN A 1093 7.89 -12.91 -103.05
N LYS A 1094 8.12 -12.37 -104.26
CA LYS A 1094 7.08 -12.21 -105.29
C LYS A 1094 6.65 -13.55 -105.92
N ARG A 1095 7.56 -14.52 -106.01
CA ARG A 1095 7.33 -15.89 -106.54
C ARG A 1095 6.73 -16.84 -105.49
N ALA A 1096 6.67 -16.45 -104.21
CA ALA A 1096 6.12 -17.28 -103.15
C ALA A 1096 4.62 -17.54 -103.37
N VAL A 1097 4.23 -18.81 -103.47
CA VAL A 1097 2.85 -19.23 -103.72
C VAL A 1097 1.96 -18.85 -102.54
N VAL A 1098 0.79 -18.25 -102.84
CA VAL A 1098 -0.24 -17.95 -101.83
C VAL A 1098 -0.98 -19.24 -101.50
N LEU A 1099 -1.09 -19.55 -100.21
CA LEU A 1099 -1.44 -20.88 -99.71
C LEU A 1099 -2.95 -21.04 -99.50
N GLY A 1100 -3.45 -22.24 -99.83
CA GLY A 1100 -4.87 -22.58 -99.79
C GLY A 1100 -5.48 -22.61 -98.39
N GLY A 1101 -6.82 -22.67 -98.34
CA GLY A 1101 -7.58 -22.56 -97.09
C GLY A 1101 -7.24 -23.60 -96.03
N GLU A 1102 -6.94 -24.84 -96.43
CA GLU A 1102 -6.64 -25.94 -95.51
C GLU A 1102 -5.22 -25.85 -94.95
N GLU A 1103 -4.21 -25.67 -95.81
CA GLU A 1103 -2.82 -25.46 -95.37
C GLU A 1103 -2.67 -24.25 -94.46
N LYS A 1104 -3.40 -23.16 -94.74
CA LYS A 1104 -3.43 -21.95 -93.92
C LYS A 1104 -4.01 -22.24 -92.53
N LYS A 1105 -5.11 -23.00 -92.44
CA LYS A 1105 -5.68 -23.47 -91.16
C LYS A 1105 -4.72 -24.39 -90.42
N ALA A 1106 -4.06 -25.32 -91.11
CA ALA A 1106 -3.09 -26.25 -90.52
C ALA A 1106 -1.88 -25.52 -89.93
N ARG A 1107 -1.34 -24.50 -90.62
CA ARG A 1107 -0.22 -23.69 -90.09
C ARG A 1107 -0.62 -22.79 -88.93
N ASP A 1108 -1.81 -22.20 -88.96
CA ASP A 1108 -2.36 -21.43 -87.83
C ASP A 1108 -2.57 -22.31 -86.59
N LEU A 1109 -3.13 -23.52 -86.78
CA LEU A 1109 -3.24 -24.53 -85.72
C LEU A 1109 -1.86 -24.92 -85.17
N MET A 1110 -0.89 -25.23 -86.03
CA MET A 1110 0.48 -25.57 -85.61
C MET A 1110 1.16 -24.41 -84.87
N HIS A 1111 0.97 -23.17 -85.31
CA HIS A 1111 1.48 -21.99 -84.62
C HIS A 1111 0.85 -21.84 -83.22
N LYS A 1112 -0.47 -22.00 -83.10
CA LYS A 1112 -1.20 -21.98 -81.81
C LYS A 1112 -0.74 -23.10 -80.88
N LEU A 1113 -0.50 -24.31 -81.39
CA LEU A 1113 0.03 -25.44 -80.61
C LEU A 1113 1.48 -25.17 -80.14
N GLN A 1114 2.32 -24.54 -80.98
CA GLN A 1114 3.68 -24.17 -80.63
C GLN A 1114 3.74 -23.05 -79.59
N THR A 1115 2.93 -21.98 -79.71
CA THR A 1115 2.89 -20.91 -78.70
C THR A 1115 2.38 -21.42 -77.36
N LEU A 1116 1.32 -22.24 -77.34
CA LEU A 1116 0.83 -22.89 -76.12
C LEU A 1116 1.86 -23.85 -75.51
N ARG A 1117 2.60 -24.61 -76.33
CA ARG A 1117 3.71 -25.48 -75.86
C ARG A 1117 4.81 -24.66 -75.20
N ASN A 1118 5.24 -23.56 -75.83
CA ASN A 1118 6.31 -22.71 -75.34
C ASN A 1118 5.91 -21.99 -74.04
N GLU A 1119 4.71 -21.40 -74.01
CA GLU A 1119 4.20 -20.73 -72.81
C GLU A 1119 4.00 -21.71 -71.63
N LYS A 1120 3.52 -22.93 -71.91
CA LYS A 1120 3.41 -24.02 -70.92
C LYS A 1120 4.79 -24.51 -70.44
N ALA A 1121 5.80 -24.52 -71.29
CA ALA A 1121 7.18 -24.85 -70.93
C ALA A 1121 7.81 -23.74 -70.07
N GLU A 1122 7.65 -22.47 -70.43
CA GLU A 1122 8.08 -21.33 -69.61
C GLU A 1122 7.41 -21.30 -68.24
N LYS A 1123 6.08 -21.43 -68.19
CA LYS A 1123 5.32 -21.48 -66.92
C LYS A 1123 5.75 -22.66 -66.04
N ARG A 1124 6.18 -23.78 -66.64
CA ARG A 1124 6.78 -24.92 -65.91
C ARG A 1124 8.20 -24.61 -65.43
N ALA A 1125 9.04 -24.02 -66.26
CA ALA A 1125 10.43 -23.67 -65.92
C ALA A 1125 10.48 -22.64 -64.78
N LYS A 1126 9.70 -21.56 -64.86
CA LYS A 1126 9.57 -20.53 -63.82
C LYS A 1126 9.13 -21.14 -62.48
N LYS A 1127 8.08 -21.99 -62.48
CA LYS A 1127 7.64 -22.74 -61.28
C LYS A 1127 8.67 -23.76 -60.77
N GLN A 1128 9.52 -24.33 -61.63
CA GLN A 1128 10.60 -25.21 -61.19
C GLN A 1128 11.76 -24.41 -60.58
N GLU A 1129 12.05 -23.21 -61.11
CA GLU A 1129 13.04 -22.30 -60.54
C GLU A 1129 12.61 -21.74 -59.17
N GLU A 1130 11.34 -21.33 -59.02
CA GLU A 1130 10.74 -20.96 -57.73
C GLU A 1130 10.96 -22.06 -56.68
N ARG A 1131 10.62 -23.31 -57.03
CA ARG A 1131 10.84 -24.50 -56.16
C ARG A 1131 12.33 -24.72 -55.86
N ARG A 1132 13.22 -24.59 -56.86
CA ARG A 1132 14.69 -24.69 -56.68
C ARG A 1132 15.24 -23.55 -55.83
N ALA A 1133 14.64 -22.36 -55.84
CA ALA A 1133 15.06 -21.23 -55.01
C ALA A 1133 14.72 -21.46 -53.54
N VAL A 1134 13.50 -21.93 -53.23
CA VAL A 1134 13.11 -22.35 -51.87
C VAL A 1134 13.98 -23.51 -51.38
N TYR A 1135 14.22 -24.51 -52.23
CA TYR A 1135 15.10 -25.63 -51.88
C TYR A 1135 16.55 -25.18 -51.60
N ARG A 1136 17.13 -24.30 -52.44
CA ARG A 1136 18.48 -23.75 -52.22
C ARG A 1136 18.60 -22.99 -50.89
N LYS A 1137 17.57 -22.24 -50.49
CA LYS A 1137 17.54 -21.60 -49.15
C LYS A 1137 17.57 -22.63 -48.02
N LYS A 1138 16.69 -23.64 -48.06
CA LYS A 1138 16.67 -24.71 -47.05
C LYS A 1138 17.97 -25.52 -47.01
N VAL A 1139 18.66 -25.71 -48.14
CA VAL A 1139 19.98 -26.34 -48.17
C VAL A 1139 21.04 -25.45 -47.52
N ALA A 1140 21.02 -24.13 -47.75
CA ALA A 1140 21.92 -23.19 -47.07
C ALA A 1140 21.70 -23.18 -45.54
N GLU A 1141 20.44 -23.06 -45.08
CA GLU A 1141 20.07 -23.12 -43.66
C GLU A 1141 20.49 -24.45 -42.98
N ASN A 1142 20.51 -25.55 -43.73
CA ASN A 1142 20.97 -26.85 -43.24
C ASN A 1142 22.51 -26.97 -43.22
N MET A 1143 23.20 -26.36 -44.18
CA MET A 1143 24.67 -26.29 -44.21
C MET A 1143 25.20 -25.41 -43.08
N GLU A 1144 24.59 -24.25 -42.84
CA GLU A 1144 24.89 -23.35 -41.72
C GLU A 1144 24.80 -24.08 -40.36
N LYS A 1145 23.71 -24.82 -40.12
CA LYS A 1145 23.53 -25.65 -38.91
C LYS A 1145 24.53 -26.81 -38.83
N LYS A 1146 24.97 -27.36 -39.97
CA LYS A 1146 26.01 -28.38 -40.02
C LYS A 1146 27.37 -27.79 -39.65
N GLU A 1147 27.70 -26.60 -40.15
CA GLU A 1147 28.92 -25.87 -39.78
C GLU A 1147 28.92 -25.44 -38.30
N GLU A 1148 27.79 -24.98 -37.76
CA GLU A 1148 27.66 -24.72 -36.31
C GLU A 1148 27.93 -25.97 -35.47
N ARG A 1149 27.40 -27.12 -35.91
CA ARG A 1149 27.63 -28.40 -35.24
C ARG A 1149 29.09 -28.84 -35.34
N GLU A 1150 29.69 -28.76 -36.53
CA GLU A 1150 31.10 -29.11 -36.75
C GLU A 1150 32.07 -28.18 -36.02
N LYS A 1151 31.71 -26.90 -35.80
CA LYS A 1151 32.43 -26.00 -34.90
C LYS A 1151 32.33 -26.50 -33.45
N LYS A 1152 31.13 -26.75 -32.94
CA LYS A 1152 30.92 -27.25 -31.57
C LYS A 1152 31.62 -28.60 -31.30
N GLU A 1153 31.53 -29.55 -32.21
CA GLU A 1153 32.20 -30.85 -32.09
C GLU A 1153 33.73 -30.73 -32.13
N ARG A 1154 34.26 -29.81 -32.95
CA ARG A 1154 35.70 -29.48 -33.02
C ARG A 1154 36.17 -28.78 -31.73
N ASP A 1155 35.40 -27.85 -31.21
CA ASP A 1155 35.72 -27.11 -29.98
C ASP A 1155 35.66 -28.02 -28.76
N GLU A 1156 34.69 -28.95 -28.69
CA GLU A 1156 34.64 -29.97 -27.65
C GLU A 1156 35.80 -30.96 -27.76
N TYR A 1157 36.15 -31.38 -28.97
CA TYR A 1157 37.33 -32.23 -29.24
C TYR A 1157 38.62 -31.55 -28.76
N TRP A 1158 38.89 -30.31 -29.15
CA TRP A 1158 40.08 -29.57 -28.70
C TRP A 1158 40.05 -29.23 -27.21
N ARG A 1159 38.87 -29.02 -26.60
CA ARG A 1159 38.74 -28.85 -25.14
C ARG A 1159 39.07 -30.14 -24.39
N ARG A 1160 38.62 -31.29 -24.91
CA ARG A 1160 38.89 -32.63 -24.36
C ARG A 1160 40.35 -33.02 -24.54
N GLU A 1161 40.94 -32.75 -25.70
CA GLU A 1161 42.34 -33.03 -25.97
C GLU A 1161 43.28 -32.03 -25.26
N GLY A 1162 42.94 -30.75 -25.20
CA GLY A 1162 43.68 -29.74 -24.43
C GLY A 1162 43.76 -30.11 -22.94
N ARG A 1163 42.64 -30.58 -22.34
CA ARG A 1163 42.67 -31.19 -21.00
C ARG A 1163 43.61 -32.40 -20.96
N LYS A 1164 43.50 -33.34 -21.90
CA LYS A 1164 44.34 -34.55 -21.96
C LYS A 1164 45.85 -34.23 -22.11
N ARG A 1165 46.22 -33.22 -22.89
CA ARG A 1165 47.61 -32.74 -23.05
C ARG A 1165 48.11 -32.09 -21.76
N LYS A 1166 47.33 -31.18 -21.16
CA LYS A 1166 47.68 -30.52 -19.89
C LYS A 1166 47.84 -31.51 -18.71
N THR A 1167 47.07 -32.60 -18.69
CA THR A 1167 47.28 -33.72 -17.72
C THR A 1167 48.59 -34.47 -17.96
N ASN A 1168 49.10 -34.50 -19.20
CA ASN A 1168 50.31 -35.25 -19.57
C ASN A 1168 51.59 -34.41 -19.34
N GLU A 1169 51.50 -33.08 -19.50
CA GLU A 1169 52.59 -32.14 -19.21
C GLU A 1169 52.90 -32.04 -17.70
N GLY A 1170 51.90 -32.20 -16.83
CA GLY A 1170 52.06 -32.28 -15.37
C GLY A 1170 52.82 -33.51 -14.83
N SER A 1171 53.44 -34.31 -15.71
CA SER A 1171 54.32 -35.44 -15.36
C SER A 1171 55.67 -35.40 -16.10
N GLY A 1172 55.99 -34.30 -16.80
CA GLY A 1172 57.23 -34.13 -17.57
C GLY A 1172 58.17 -33.10 -16.95
N GLY A 1173 59.18 -33.57 -16.20
CA GLY A 1173 60.28 -32.70 -15.73
C GLY A 1173 61.04 -32.06 -16.90
N GLY A 1174 61.57 -30.85 -16.67
CA GLY A 1174 62.03 -29.95 -17.75
C GLY A 1174 63.09 -30.53 -18.70
N GLY A 1175 62.83 -30.40 -20.01
CA GLY A 1175 63.74 -30.78 -21.09
C GLY A 1175 64.00 -29.62 -22.06
N LYS A 1176 65.28 -29.26 -22.25
CA LYS A 1176 65.74 -28.14 -23.10
C LYS A 1176 65.45 -28.35 -24.60
N ARG A 1177 65.41 -27.21 -25.34
CA ARG A 1177 65.54 -27.07 -26.82
C ARG A 1177 64.33 -27.53 -27.66
N SER A 1178 64.07 -26.99 -28.87
CA SER A 1178 64.67 -25.90 -29.65
C SER A 1178 63.76 -25.54 -30.84
N ARG A 1179 63.81 -24.27 -31.32
CA ARG A 1179 63.49 -23.77 -32.69
C ARG A 1179 62.42 -24.56 -33.48
N ARG A 1180 61.33 -23.90 -33.88
CA ARG A 1180 61.37 -22.93 -34.99
C ARG A 1180 60.17 -21.98 -34.98
#